data_AF-A0A498I119-F1
#
_entry.id   AF-A0A498I119-F1
#
_cell.length_a   1.000
_cell.length_b   1.000
_cell.length_c   1.000
_cell.angle_alpha   90.00
_cell.angle_beta   90.00
_cell.angle_gamma   90.00
#
_symmetry.space_group_name_H-M   'P 1'
#
loop_
_entity.id
_entity.type
_entity.pdbx_description
1 polymer ?
#
loop_
_entity_poly.entity_id
_entity_poly.type
_entity_poly.pdbx_seq_one_letter_code
_entity_poly.pdbx_strand_id
1 'polypeptide(L)'
;MFPFYSAESWHLSFRRNYYAGNLIKLMMTHLHKLRTASILKWVSSNFDKNHFRSTRTPIHPIGYFPIVQNPRFYTTKRDSVTQSCEKGDTTSTAIANGKSDAQISRAIRKEAENALFDYLYFTRYLQFADAENMSKNSPHFLRKLVKCAGNEKGYGGSIARFLRYHPINEFEPFLESLGLKPSEYSPLLPRNLMFLIDDGLLLHNYAVLCNYGVARNKIGKIYREATEIFQYRVGVLRSKLEAYEELGLSQSDLIKLVVASPNLLSGVVNAMLFKVLEKLKSVGFETSWIIGNLSEENSYNWSRLLEALSFLSKMVCSDKQLGELIGQHPHILFEGSGEKMFSVIGFLLKFGSTKSQLCSIFLQFPQIPVVKFVSNLRQCILFLNEIDMKVAEIGKLIRFHPLLLGSCALKKTNTLLLHLKVGKKSLCRYIQENPQELKNWVLGKRLRPLENRRSITEKTMFLLDIGFVENSNKMKVAQKAFQGNAWEFQERFDCIVEAGLDREAVCKMIKAYPLILSQSKAVIEMKIDFLVNHLRYPLSTVLTFPRFLTYGIKRVKRRVFMYNWLKDQGTADPRYALSTVVSCSDACFIRKYPLSEYYTAIILLSKLVAFNCPYQTDDKVRQELAQAACVMLDITCQDRMKLRLASLLSWVSSNLFKNRVRSSPIPFHPIGYVCSAPIFRMYGTNGASEIEDSENSYKASSGKGKNAGRISCSIRKEAEDALLDYLHGTRGLQFTDAENMSKNSPLFLDKLLKQVDIEREIPATKNNQKEIGRAIARFLRYHPINEFEPFFESLGLKPSEYSPLLPRSLTFLTDDKLLVHNYTVLCHYGIARSKIGKIYKESTEVFRYDFEVLTSKLKAYEELGLSQSSFVKFIVATPCLLIGDVNVEFVKVLEKLQSFGFETNWIEGNLSIDDSHNFRRMLEVLSLFSEMGCSSEQLGQLIGQHPDILFDGSGERTLSLIGFFLKFGSTKSHLCSIFLQFPQIPVVKFVSNLRQCILFLNEIEMKVADIGKFVHTHTLLLGSCSLKKTSSLLTNLNTGKKRLCIYIQENPQELKNWVLGKRVQPFPDSGDDLRSKTQKIKFLFDVGFVDNSDNIKEALKAFRGKGVELQERFDCIVKAGLSPEDVCTMIKISPQILNQTKDIIEEKIDFLVNQLGYPISTLVTFPRYLSHKIERVQLRILMYNWLNDHGTVDPRLCLSTIVSCSDKSFMTSYVNRHPSGPQVLEDLKNEIHSKN
;
A
#
# COMPACT_ATOMS: atom_id res chain seq x y z
N MET A 1 10.04 44.30 -45.72
CA MET A 1 10.33 45.41 -44.80
C MET A 1 10.31 44.88 -43.36
N PHE A 2 11.39 45.11 -42.61
CA PHE A 2 11.38 45.27 -41.14
C PHE A 2 11.17 46.78 -40.83
N PRO A 3 11.03 47.30 -39.57
CA PRO A 3 11.23 46.71 -38.21
C PRO A 3 10.02 47.01 -37.24
N PHE A 4 10.00 46.87 -35.89
CA PHE A 4 10.65 46.01 -34.87
C PHE A 4 9.84 46.07 -33.54
N TYR A 5 9.99 45.04 -32.66
CA TYR A 5 9.75 45.05 -31.18
C TYR A 5 8.31 45.36 -30.64
N SER A 6 7.91 45.00 -29.40
CA SER A 6 8.59 44.33 -28.27
C SER A 6 7.72 43.28 -27.55
N ALA A 7 8.35 42.44 -26.71
CA ALA A 7 7.80 41.26 -26.03
C ALA A 7 6.76 41.49 -24.91
N GLU A 8 5.95 40.45 -24.61
CA GLU A 8 5.86 39.90 -23.23
C GLU A 8 5.33 38.45 -23.17
N SER A 9 5.36 37.83 -21.99
CA SER A 9 4.75 36.51 -21.62
C SER A 9 5.37 35.22 -22.18
N TRP A 10 6.69 35.03 -22.01
CA TRP A 10 7.36 33.72 -22.13
C TRP A 10 7.21 32.86 -20.85
N HIS A 11 6.00 32.46 -20.46
CA HIS A 11 5.80 31.58 -19.28
C HIS A 11 4.59 30.64 -19.34
N LEU A 12 4.79 29.37 -19.74
CA LEU A 12 4.08 28.21 -19.16
C LEU A 12 4.62 26.81 -19.59
N SER A 13 5.34 26.69 -20.71
CA SER A 13 5.76 25.38 -21.28
C SER A 13 7.08 24.78 -20.73
N PHE A 14 7.48 25.09 -19.48
CA PHE A 14 8.79 24.64 -18.93
C PHE A 14 8.76 24.07 -17.50
N ARG A 15 7.65 23.44 -17.09
CA ARG A 15 7.48 22.83 -15.74
C ARG A 15 7.29 21.30 -15.70
N ARG A 16 7.75 20.54 -16.72
CA ARG A 16 7.82 19.06 -16.66
C ARG A 16 9.23 18.45 -16.74
N ASN A 17 10.20 19.09 -17.39
CA ASN A 17 11.55 18.52 -17.53
C ASN A 17 12.44 18.63 -16.27
N TYR A 18 12.05 19.41 -15.26
CA TYR A 18 12.84 19.64 -14.03
C TYR A 18 12.81 18.48 -13.01
N TYR A 19 12.03 17.42 -13.27
CA TYR A 19 11.87 16.29 -12.35
C TYR A 19 12.75 15.07 -12.66
N ALA A 20 13.26 14.90 -13.89
CA ALA A 20 14.03 13.71 -14.26
C ALA A 20 15.37 13.59 -13.47
N GLY A 21 16.18 14.66 -13.47
CA GLY A 21 17.43 14.69 -12.69
C GLY A 21 17.18 14.63 -11.18
N ASN A 22 16.11 15.28 -10.71
CA ASN A 22 15.74 15.27 -9.30
C ASN A 22 15.18 13.92 -8.83
N LEU A 23 14.49 13.15 -9.66
CA LEU A 23 14.00 11.82 -9.25
C LEU A 23 15.17 10.87 -8.97
N ILE A 24 16.20 10.89 -9.82
CA ILE A 24 17.44 10.12 -9.60
C ILE A 24 18.18 10.64 -8.35
N LYS A 25 18.34 11.96 -8.19
CA LYS A 25 19.04 12.56 -7.03
C LYS A 25 18.28 12.31 -5.70
N LEU A 26 16.95 12.31 -5.73
CA LEU A 26 16.07 12.00 -4.59
C LEU A 26 16.09 10.49 -4.28
N MET A 27 16.09 9.62 -5.30
CA MET A 27 16.26 8.18 -5.10
C MET A 27 17.62 7.87 -4.48
N MET A 28 18.72 8.42 -5.01
CA MET A 28 20.07 8.23 -4.47
C MET A 28 20.17 8.68 -2.99
N THR A 29 19.67 9.87 -2.66
CA THR A 29 19.73 10.42 -1.29
C THR A 29 18.82 9.70 -0.29
N HIS A 30 17.67 9.18 -0.71
CA HIS A 30 16.82 8.34 0.16
C HIS A 30 17.28 6.87 0.24
N LEU A 31 17.91 6.31 -0.79
CA LEU A 31 18.39 4.92 -0.80
C LEU A 31 19.66 4.73 0.06
N HIS A 32 20.56 5.70 0.11
CA HIS A 32 21.77 5.65 0.94
C HIS A 32 21.49 5.56 2.46
N LYS A 33 20.28 5.91 2.92
CA LYS A 33 19.90 5.89 4.35
C LYS A 33 19.25 4.58 4.81
N LEU A 34 19.17 3.54 3.97
CA LEU A 34 18.53 2.27 4.30
C LEU A 34 19.53 1.17 4.69
N ARG A 35 19.54 0.77 5.97
CA ARG A 35 20.30 -0.39 6.49
C ARG A 35 19.99 -1.67 5.69
N THR A 36 21.00 -2.53 5.50
CA THR A 36 20.98 -3.68 4.59
C THR A 36 19.84 -4.68 4.81
N ALA A 37 19.39 -4.87 6.06
CA ALA A 37 18.25 -5.72 6.39
C ALA A 37 16.92 -5.23 5.74
N SER A 38 16.75 -3.91 5.57
CA SER A 38 15.59 -3.34 4.87
C SER A 38 15.61 -3.63 3.37
N ILE A 39 16.75 -4.01 2.80
CA ILE A 39 16.91 -4.29 1.37
C ILE A 39 16.31 -5.65 1.00
N LEU A 40 16.48 -6.69 1.81
CA LEU A 40 15.84 -8.00 1.56
C LEU A 40 14.31 -7.91 1.57
N LYS A 41 13.74 -7.10 2.46
CA LYS A 41 12.30 -6.81 2.50
C LYS A 41 11.82 -5.99 1.29
N TRP A 42 12.69 -5.16 0.72
CA TRP A 42 12.44 -4.40 -0.53
C TRP A 42 12.54 -5.30 -1.77
N VAL A 43 13.50 -6.24 -1.82
CA VAL A 43 13.66 -7.27 -2.86
C VAL A 43 12.41 -8.14 -2.93
N SER A 44 11.94 -8.65 -1.79
CA SER A 44 10.71 -9.46 -1.72
C SER A 44 9.40 -8.67 -1.89
N SER A 45 9.46 -7.36 -2.18
CA SER A 45 8.26 -6.53 -2.38
C SER A 45 8.19 -5.87 -3.76
N ASN A 46 9.33 -5.61 -4.42
CA ASN A 46 9.37 -4.99 -5.76
C ASN A 46 9.54 -6.01 -6.89
N PHE A 47 10.03 -7.22 -6.60
CA PHE A 47 10.06 -8.32 -7.57
C PHE A 47 8.82 -9.24 -7.48
N ASP A 48 7.77 -8.81 -6.78
CA ASP A 48 6.42 -9.41 -6.83
C ASP A 48 5.46 -8.51 -7.62
N LYS A 49 5.32 -8.80 -8.91
CA LYS A 49 4.12 -8.55 -9.76
C LYS A 49 4.35 -9.05 -11.19
N ASN A 50 4.05 -10.33 -11.43
CA ASN A 50 3.72 -10.81 -12.77
C ASN A 50 2.22 -10.59 -13.05
N HIS A 51 1.83 -9.33 -13.15
CA HIS A 51 0.57 -8.93 -13.77
C HIS A 51 0.78 -7.65 -14.56
N PHE A 52 0.58 -7.72 -15.88
CA PHE A 52 0.20 -6.56 -16.66
C PHE A 52 -1.20 -6.10 -16.21
N ARG A 53 -1.26 -5.28 -15.16
CA ARG A 53 -2.33 -4.29 -15.06
C ARG A 53 -1.80 -3.01 -15.70
N SER A 54 -2.14 -2.83 -16.97
CA SER A 54 -2.14 -1.50 -17.57
C SER A 54 -2.92 -0.55 -16.65
N THR A 55 -2.48 0.69 -16.54
CA THR A 55 -3.21 1.74 -15.83
C THR A 55 -4.52 1.99 -16.57
N ARG A 56 -5.64 1.47 -16.02
CA ARG A 56 -7.00 1.76 -16.52
C ARG A 56 -7.32 3.25 -16.34
N THR A 57 -6.94 4.06 -17.32
CA THR A 57 -7.57 5.34 -17.63
C THR A 57 -8.71 5.06 -18.61
N PRO A 58 -9.99 5.22 -18.23
CA PRO A 58 -11.08 5.13 -19.18
C PRO A 58 -11.03 6.37 -20.09
N ILE A 59 -10.74 6.14 -21.37
CA ILE A 59 -10.88 7.13 -22.44
C ILE A 59 -11.84 6.52 -23.47
N HIS A 60 -12.96 7.19 -23.72
CA HIS A 60 -13.84 6.88 -24.85
C HIS A 60 -14.11 8.18 -25.62
N PRO A 61 -13.56 8.34 -26.84
CA PRO A 61 -13.78 9.51 -27.67
C PRO A 61 -15.23 9.59 -28.16
N ILE A 62 -15.53 10.71 -28.81
CA ILE A 62 -16.84 11.15 -29.28
C ILE A 62 -16.93 10.96 -30.81
N GLY A 63 -18.02 10.41 -31.36
CA GLY A 63 -18.08 10.16 -32.82
C GLY A 63 -19.33 9.56 -33.49
N TYR A 64 -20.57 9.96 -33.16
CA TYR A 64 -21.78 9.60 -33.96
C TYR A 64 -21.65 9.94 -35.47
N PHE A 65 -22.47 9.28 -36.32
CA PHE A 65 -23.60 9.84 -37.13
C PHE A 65 -23.91 8.95 -38.38
N PRO A 66 -25.00 9.13 -39.19
CA PRO A 66 -26.37 8.64 -38.89
C PRO A 66 -27.12 8.12 -40.17
N ILE A 67 -28.42 8.48 -40.32
CA ILE A 67 -29.36 8.30 -41.47
C ILE A 67 -30.19 7.00 -41.34
N VAL A 68 -31.47 6.98 -40.91
CA VAL A 68 -32.71 7.75 -41.24
C VAL A 68 -33.44 7.23 -42.49
N GLN A 69 -34.53 6.45 -42.30
CA GLN A 69 -35.91 6.93 -42.54
C GLN A 69 -37.00 5.97 -41.99
N ASN A 70 -38.17 6.54 -41.69
CA ASN A 70 -39.45 5.87 -41.36
C ASN A 70 -40.20 5.52 -42.69
N PRO A 71 -41.29 4.69 -42.78
CA PRO A 71 -42.41 4.70 -41.81
C PRO A 71 -43.30 3.42 -41.59
N ARG A 72 -44.12 3.48 -40.51
CA ARG A 72 -45.55 3.05 -40.36
C ARG A 72 -45.98 1.57 -40.13
N PHE A 73 -46.72 1.41 -39.00
CA PHE A 73 -47.82 0.45 -38.69
C PHE A 73 -47.51 -1.07 -38.69
N TYR A 74 -48.24 -1.98 -38.03
CA TYR A 74 -49.54 -1.95 -37.31
C TYR A 74 -49.48 -2.68 -35.95
N THR A 75 -50.54 -2.57 -35.14
CA THR A 75 -50.73 -3.19 -33.80
C THR A 75 -51.14 -4.68 -33.81
N THR A 76 -50.72 -5.47 -32.81
CA THR A 76 -51.64 -6.25 -31.91
C THR A 76 -50.91 -6.97 -30.75
N LYS A 77 -51.67 -7.35 -29.71
CA LYS A 77 -51.22 -8.10 -28.52
C LYS A 77 -50.73 -9.51 -28.82
N ARG A 78 -49.85 -10.06 -27.96
CA ARG A 78 -49.97 -11.45 -27.47
C ARG A 78 -49.20 -11.69 -26.18
N ASP A 79 -49.76 -12.54 -25.32
CA ASP A 79 -49.16 -13.13 -24.14
C ASP A 79 -48.21 -14.28 -24.52
N SER A 80 -47.19 -14.57 -23.69
CA SER A 80 -46.50 -15.87 -23.74
C SER A 80 -45.88 -16.27 -22.40
N VAL A 81 -46.39 -17.36 -21.83
CA VAL A 81 -45.80 -18.11 -20.71
C VAL A 81 -44.50 -18.78 -21.16
N THR A 82 -43.43 -18.70 -20.36
CA THR A 82 -42.56 -19.89 -20.09
C THR A 82 -41.73 -19.75 -18.80
N GLN A 83 -42.02 -20.63 -17.85
CA GLN A 83 -41.07 -21.18 -16.86
C GLN A 83 -40.07 -22.13 -17.59
N SER A 84 -38.96 -22.61 -17.03
CA SER A 84 -38.08 -22.23 -15.89
C SER A 84 -36.92 -23.22 -15.83
N CYS A 85 -35.74 -22.85 -15.28
CA CYS A 85 -34.84 -23.83 -14.64
C CYS A 85 -33.69 -23.18 -13.84
N GLU A 86 -33.89 -22.93 -12.54
CA GLU A 86 -32.81 -23.03 -11.53
C GLU A 86 -33.39 -23.01 -10.10
N LYS A 87 -33.57 -24.21 -9.53
CA LYS A 87 -33.53 -24.45 -8.08
C LYS A 87 -32.59 -25.64 -7.87
N GLY A 88 -31.60 -25.47 -7.01
CA GLY A 88 -30.59 -26.49 -6.73
C GLY A 88 -30.99 -27.42 -5.59
N ASP A 89 -30.04 -28.29 -5.21
CA ASP A 89 -30.15 -29.07 -3.97
C ASP A 89 -28.78 -29.17 -3.28
N THR A 90 -28.77 -29.57 -2.01
CA THR A 90 -27.59 -29.43 -1.11
C THR A 90 -27.15 -30.77 -0.52
N THR A 91 -25.88 -30.83 -0.09
CA THR A 91 -25.19 -31.89 0.67
C THR A 91 -24.53 -33.03 -0.13
N SER A 92 -23.20 -33.15 0.04
CA SER A 92 -22.42 -34.41 0.18
C SER A 92 -20.92 -34.13 0.09
N THR A 93 -20.16 -34.46 1.14
CA THR A 93 -18.70 -34.30 1.19
C THR A 93 -17.97 -35.60 0.85
N ALA A 94 -17.26 -35.69 -0.28
CA ALA A 94 -16.28 -36.76 -0.52
C ALA A 94 -15.14 -36.40 -1.52
N ILE A 95 -13.94 -36.29 -0.95
CA ILE A 95 -12.61 -36.73 -1.42
C ILE A 95 -12.45 -37.24 -2.89
N ALA A 96 -11.63 -36.48 -3.65
CA ALA A 96 -10.61 -36.88 -4.65
C ALA A 96 -10.93 -37.61 -5.98
N ASN A 97 -10.18 -37.18 -7.01
CA ASN A 97 -9.73 -37.91 -8.21
C ASN A 97 -10.76 -38.42 -9.26
N GLY A 98 -11.18 -37.50 -10.13
CA GLY A 98 -10.95 -37.68 -11.58
C GLY A 98 -12.15 -37.97 -12.50
N LYS A 99 -11.81 -38.04 -13.80
CA LYS A 99 -12.62 -38.32 -15.01
C LYS A 99 -13.34 -37.13 -15.68
N SER A 100 -12.98 -36.96 -16.96
CA SER A 100 -13.74 -36.34 -18.08
C SER A 100 -14.60 -35.09 -17.80
N ASP A 101 -14.04 -33.91 -18.09
CA ASP A 101 -14.87 -32.78 -18.52
C ASP A 101 -15.46 -33.12 -19.90
N ALA A 102 -16.79 -33.19 -20.01
CA ALA A 102 -17.47 -33.81 -21.15
C ALA A 102 -17.29 -33.02 -22.45
N GLN A 103 -16.56 -33.61 -23.40
CA GLN A 103 -16.30 -33.04 -24.72
C GLN A 103 -17.55 -33.16 -25.61
N ILE A 104 -18.07 -32.03 -26.08
CA ILE A 104 -19.18 -31.99 -27.06
C ILE A 104 -18.75 -32.76 -28.32
N SER A 105 -19.62 -33.65 -28.82
CA SER A 105 -19.30 -34.44 -30.01
C SER A 105 -19.13 -33.56 -31.25
N ARG A 106 -18.31 -34.00 -32.22
CA ARG A 106 -18.06 -33.23 -33.46
C ARG A 106 -19.35 -32.96 -34.25
N ALA A 107 -20.33 -33.87 -34.18
CA ALA A 107 -21.65 -33.69 -34.81
C ALA A 107 -22.46 -32.58 -34.12
N ILE A 108 -22.63 -32.67 -32.79
CA ILE A 108 -23.39 -31.68 -32.00
C ILE A 108 -22.75 -30.29 -32.12
N ARG A 109 -21.41 -30.21 -32.11
CA ARG A 109 -20.69 -28.96 -32.35
C ARG A 109 -21.02 -28.39 -33.73
N LYS A 110 -20.99 -29.19 -34.79
CA LYS A 110 -21.29 -28.72 -36.17
C LYS A 110 -22.75 -28.33 -36.36
N GLU A 111 -23.69 -29.03 -35.71
CA GLU A 111 -25.11 -28.62 -35.65
C GLU A 111 -25.28 -27.26 -34.96
N ALA A 112 -24.57 -27.02 -33.85
CA ALA A 112 -24.60 -25.74 -33.13
C ALA A 112 -23.91 -24.61 -33.91
N GLU A 113 -22.79 -24.89 -34.59
CA GLU A 113 -22.12 -23.95 -35.50
C GLU A 113 -23.03 -23.55 -36.66
N ASN A 114 -23.70 -24.51 -37.30
CA ASN A 114 -24.66 -24.24 -38.37
C ASN A 114 -25.86 -23.42 -37.85
N ALA A 115 -26.51 -23.81 -36.75
CA ALA A 115 -27.69 -23.11 -36.24
C ALA A 115 -27.37 -21.67 -35.76
N LEU A 116 -26.17 -21.43 -35.22
CA LEU A 116 -25.70 -20.09 -34.88
C LEU A 116 -25.32 -19.28 -36.12
N PHE A 117 -24.71 -19.91 -37.14
CA PHE A 117 -24.47 -19.28 -38.44
C PHE A 117 -25.79 -18.84 -39.11
N ASP A 118 -26.79 -19.72 -39.18
CA ASP A 118 -28.08 -19.43 -39.83
C ASP A 118 -28.81 -18.29 -39.13
N TYR A 119 -28.73 -18.20 -37.79
CA TYR A 119 -29.23 -17.06 -37.03
C TYR A 119 -28.48 -15.76 -37.41
N LEU A 120 -27.15 -15.76 -37.31
CA LEU A 120 -26.34 -14.56 -37.55
C LEU A 120 -26.42 -14.07 -39.01
N TYR A 121 -26.52 -14.98 -39.98
CA TYR A 121 -26.60 -14.68 -41.41
C TYR A 121 -28.04 -14.38 -41.86
N PHE A 122 -28.97 -15.33 -41.74
CA PHE A 122 -30.34 -15.17 -42.27
C PHE A 122 -31.29 -14.39 -41.36
N THR A 123 -31.09 -14.41 -40.03
CA THR A 123 -31.97 -13.70 -39.09
C THR A 123 -31.42 -12.32 -38.71
N ARG A 124 -30.09 -12.16 -38.62
CA ARG A 124 -29.43 -10.91 -38.22
C ARG A 124 -28.74 -10.15 -39.35
N TYR A 125 -28.69 -10.69 -40.56
CA TYR A 125 -28.13 -10.04 -41.75
C TYR A 125 -26.65 -9.60 -41.60
N LEU A 126 -25.88 -10.28 -40.74
CA LEU A 126 -24.43 -10.09 -40.68
C LEU A 126 -23.76 -10.68 -41.94
N GLN A 127 -22.60 -10.14 -42.31
CA GLN A 127 -21.88 -10.65 -43.50
C GLN A 127 -21.48 -12.11 -43.31
N PHE A 128 -21.59 -12.90 -44.39
CA PHE A 128 -21.32 -14.35 -44.41
C PHE A 128 -20.02 -14.73 -43.67
N ALA A 129 -18.91 -14.08 -44.00
CA ALA A 129 -17.60 -14.39 -43.44
C ALA A 129 -17.46 -14.07 -41.94
N ASP A 130 -18.27 -13.15 -41.41
CA ASP A 130 -18.28 -12.78 -39.99
C ASP A 130 -19.25 -13.66 -39.20
N ALA A 131 -20.43 -13.98 -39.75
CA ALA A 131 -21.32 -15.00 -39.20
C ALA A 131 -20.62 -16.37 -39.13
N GLU A 132 -19.84 -16.73 -40.16
CA GLU A 132 -19.03 -17.96 -40.22
C GLU A 132 -17.87 -17.95 -39.22
N ASN A 133 -17.19 -16.80 -39.05
CA ASN A 133 -16.14 -16.67 -38.04
C ASN A 133 -16.70 -16.76 -36.62
N MET A 134 -17.79 -16.04 -36.34
CA MET A 134 -18.45 -16.02 -35.04
C MET A 134 -18.93 -17.42 -34.65
N SER A 135 -19.60 -18.14 -35.55
CA SER A 135 -20.11 -19.47 -35.23
C SER A 135 -18.99 -20.48 -34.95
N LYS A 136 -17.93 -20.52 -35.77
CA LYS A 136 -16.85 -21.50 -35.66
C LYS A 136 -15.87 -21.21 -34.52
N ASN A 137 -15.67 -19.94 -34.15
CA ASN A 137 -14.61 -19.52 -33.22
C ASN A 137 -15.10 -19.07 -31.83
N SER A 138 -16.36 -19.34 -31.44
CA SER A 138 -16.89 -19.05 -30.09
C SER A 138 -17.19 -20.31 -29.24
N PRO A 139 -16.20 -21.16 -28.89
CA PRO A 139 -16.43 -22.46 -28.26
C PRO A 139 -17.05 -22.42 -26.85
N HIS A 140 -16.78 -21.41 -26.03
CA HIS A 140 -17.43 -21.23 -24.73
C HIS A 140 -18.88 -20.79 -24.91
N PHE A 141 -19.16 -19.87 -25.84
CA PHE A 141 -20.52 -19.47 -26.18
C PHE A 141 -21.34 -20.64 -26.76
N LEU A 142 -20.78 -21.46 -27.66
CA LEU A 142 -21.42 -22.69 -28.13
C LEU A 142 -21.73 -23.66 -26.98
N ARG A 143 -20.81 -23.81 -26.01
CA ARG A 143 -21.04 -24.64 -24.80
C ARG A 143 -22.12 -24.08 -23.87
N LYS A 144 -22.35 -22.76 -23.87
CA LYS A 144 -23.48 -22.09 -23.20
C LYS A 144 -24.78 -22.35 -23.97
N LEU A 145 -24.80 -22.09 -25.27
CA LEU A 145 -25.97 -22.25 -26.15
C LEU A 145 -26.51 -23.69 -26.18
N VAL A 146 -25.63 -24.70 -26.31
CA VAL A 146 -26.00 -26.13 -26.30
C VAL A 146 -26.62 -26.55 -24.96
N LYS A 147 -26.25 -25.92 -23.84
CA LYS A 147 -26.90 -26.17 -22.54
C LYS A 147 -28.30 -25.55 -22.47
N CYS A 148 -28.50 -24.35 -23.03
CA CYS A 148 -29.78 -23.64 -22.99
C CYS A 148 -30.86 -24.27 -23.88
N ALA A 149 -30.48 -24.92 -24.98
CA ALA A 149 -31.45 -25.42 -25.98
C ALA A 149 -32.10 -26.79 -25.68
N GLY A 150 -31.56 -27.55 -24.72
CA GLY A 150 -32.02 -28.91 -24.42
C GLY A 150 -31.84 -29.92 -25.58
N ASN A 151 -32.32 -31.16 -25.40
CA ASN A 151 -32.33 -32.18 -26.45
C ASN A 151 -33.67 -32.93 -26.47
N GLU A 152 -34.58 -32.50 -27.35
CA GLU A 152 -35.91 -33.11 -27.49
C GLU A 152 -36.23 -33.64 -28.89
N LYS A 153 -35.48 -33.24 -29.93
CA LYS A 153 -35.57 -33.72 -31.33
C LYS A 153 -34.36 -33.28 -32.18
N GLY A 154 -33.15 -33.59 -31.71
CA GLY A 154 -31.89 -33.22 -32.38
C GLY A 154 -31.42 -31.80 -32.03
N TYR A 155 -30.10 -31.60 -31.99
CA TYR A 155 -29.52 -30.40 -31.39
C TYR A 155 -29.68 -29.16 -32.29
N GLY A 156 -29.41 -29.27 -33.58
CA GLY A 156 -29.60 -28.15 -34.53
C GLY A 156 -31.04 -27.62 -34.52
N GLY A 157 -32.02 -28.52 -34.53
CA GLY A 157 -33.45 -28.16 -34.49
C GLY A 157 -33.94 -27.60 -33.14
N SER A 158 -33.30 -27.97 -32.03
CA SER A 158 -33.53 -27.33 -30.73
C SER A 158 -32.85 -25.96 -30.64
N ILE A 159 -31.61 -25.82 -31.10
CA ILE A 159 -30.83 -24.57 -31.04
C ILE A 159 -31.42 -23.49 -31.95
N ALA A 160 -31.79 -23.83 -33.18
CA ALA A 160 -32.47 -22.90 -34.09
C ALA A 160 -33.82 -22.42 -33.52
N ARG A 161 -34.57 -23.31 -32.84
CA ARG A 161 -35.81 -22.96 -32.13
C ARG A 161 -35.54 -22.04 -30.94
N PHE A 162 -34.51 -22.31 -30.16
CA PHE A 162 -34.10 -21.46 -29.04
C PHE A 162 -33.75 -20.04 -29.52
N LEU A 163 -32.85 -19.92 -30.50
CA LEU A 163 -32.42 -18.64 -31.08
C LEU A 163 -33.55 -17.84 -31.74
N ARG A 164 -34.60 -18.52 -32.25
CA ARG A 164 -35.79 -17.88 -32.83
C ARG A 164 -36.67 -17.16 -31.80
N TYR A 165 -36.64 -17.59 -30.54
CA TYR A 165 -37.51 -17.05 -29.47
C TYR A 165 -36.74 -16.38 -28.33
N HIS A 166 -35.43 -16.55 -28.23
CA HIS A 166 -34.58 -15.99 -27.18
C HIS A 166 -33.44 -15.16 -27.80
N PRO A 167 -33.48 -13.82 -27.72
CA PRO A 167 -32.40 -12.98 -28.24
C PRO A 167 -31.12 -13.21 -27.44
N ILE A 168 -30.01 -13.46 -28.15
CA ILE A 168 -28.68 -13.60 -27.54
C ILE A 168 -27.96 -12.25 -27.50
N ASN A 169 -27.01 -12.10 -26.57
CA ASN A 169 -26.04 -11.02 -26.63
C ASN A 169 -24.95 -11.40 -27.64
N GLU A 170 -25.02 -10.83 -28.85
CA GLU A 170 -24.14 -11.09 -29.98
C GLU A 170 -22.69 -10.63 -29.75
N PHE A 171 -22.47 -9.70 -28.82
CA PHE A 171 -21.13 -9.27 -28.42
C PHE A 171 -20.37 -10.38 -27.67
N GLU A 172 -21.04 -11.38 -27.07
CA GLU A 172 -20.37 -12.55 -26.48
C GLU A 172 -19.66 -13.42 -27.53
N PRO A 173 -20.34 -14.03 -28.53
CA PRO A 173 -19.68 -14.84 -29.56
C PRO A 173 -18.76 -13.99 -30.45
N PHE A 174 -19.08 -12.71 -30.69
CA PHE A 174 -18.18 -11.80 -31.41
C PHE A 174 -16.84 -11.66 -30.70
N LEU A 175 -16.82 -11.15 -29.46
CA LEU A 175 -15.58 -10.89 -28.73
C LEU A 175 -14.80 -12.19 -28.43
N GLU A 176 -15.49 -13.32 -28.22
CA GLU A 176 -14.83 -14.63 -28.14
C GLU A 176 -14.15 -15.00 -29.48
N SER A 177 -14.84 -14.84 -30.62
CA SER A 177 -14.29 -15.11 -31.95
C SER A 177 -13.14 -14.18 -32.37
N LEU A 178 -12.98 -13.03 -31.70
CA LEU A 178 -11.83 -12.14 -31.82
C LEU A 178 -10.64 -12.54 -30.91
N GLY A 179 -10.74 -13.66 -30.20
CA GLY A 179 -9.65 -14.25 -29.39
C GLY A 179 -9.64 -13.85 -27.92
N LEU A 180 -10.66 -13.15 -27.41
CA LEU A 180 -10.76 -12.80 -25.99
C LEU A 180 -11.39 -13.93 -25.17
N LYS A 181 -10.87 -14.16 -23.96
CA LYS A 181 -11.49 -15.10 -23.01
C LYS A 181 -12.69 -14.46 -22.29
N PRO A 182 -13.66 -15.24 -21.77
CA PRO A 182 -14.79 -14.69 -21.02
C PRO A 182 -14.40 -13.70 -19.90
N SER A 183 -13.37 -14.01 -19.12
CA SER A 183 -12.86 -13.10 -18.07
C SER A 183 -12.23 -11.80 -18.58
N GLU A 184 -11.95 -11.69 -19.88
CA GLU A 184 -11.40 -10.52 -20.55
C GLU A 184 -12.48 -9.70 -21.26
N TYR A 185 -13.47 -10.35 -21.90
CA TYR A 185 -14.55 -9.66 -22.61
C TYR A 185 -15.77 -9.32 -21.74
N SER A 186 -16.09 -10.06 -20.66
CA SER A 186 -17.20 -9.69 -19.76
C SER A 186 -17.17 -8.23 -19.25
N PRO A 187 -16.03 -7.62 -18.88
CA PRO A 187 -15.97 -6.20 -18.52
C PRO A 187 -15.92 -5.23 -19.72
N LEU A 188 -15.99 -5.73 -20.96
CA LEU A 188 -16.00 -4.97 -22.22
C LEU A 188 -17.33 -5.11 -22.99
N LEU A 189 -18.24 -5.99 -22.54
CA LEU A 189 -19.58 -6.08 -23.12
C LEU A 189 -20.33 -4.74 -22.93
N PRO A 190 -20.99 -4.21 -23.97
CA PRO A 190 -21.83 -3.02 -23.82
C PRO A 190 -23.01 -3.34 -22.91
N ARG A 191 -23.35 -2.41 -22.01
CA ARG A 191 -24.46 -2.60 -21.04
C ARG A 191 -25.84 -2.55 -21.67
N ASN A 192 -25.99 -1.74 -22.72
CA ASN A 192 -27.28 -1.33 -23.26
C ASN A 192 -27.46 -1.74 -24.74
N LEU A 193 -26.59 -2.60 -25.27
CA LEU A 193 -26.69 -3.16 -26.62
C LEU A 193 -26.57 -4.68 -26.51
N MET A 194 -27.45 -5.40 -27.19
CA MET A 194 -27.36 -6.86 -27.31
C MET A 194 -26.96 -7.32 -28.71
N PHE A 195 -27.13 -6.46 -29.73
CA PHE A 195 -26.92 -6.83 -31.13
C PHE A 195 -25.81 -5.99 -31.77
N LEU A 196 -25.03 -6.61 -32.64
CA LEU A 196 -23.83 -5.97 -33.21
C LEU A 196 -24.18 -4.87 -34.21
N ILE A 197 -25.30 -5.04 -34.93
CA ILE A 197 -25.79 -4.09 -35.93
C ILE A 197 -26.17 -2.73 -35.31
N ASP A 198 -26.43 -2.69 -34.00
CA ASP A 198 -26.76 -1.48 -33.26
C ASP A 198 -25.51 -0.60 -33.00
N ASP A 199 -24.28 -1.16 -33.08
CA ASP A 199 -23.02 -0.42 -33.05
C ASP A 199 -22.36 -0.40 -34.43
N GLY A 200 -22.95 0.38 -35.34
CA GLY A 200 -22.44 0.55 -36.71
C GLY A 200 -21.02 1.13 -36.78
N LEU A 201 -20.54 1.83 -35.73
CA LEU A 201 -19.16 2.32 -35.65
C LEU A 201 -18.19 1.18 -35.33
N LEU A 202 -18.54 0.31 -34.38
CA LEU A 202 -17.79 -0.92 -34.10
C LEU A 202 -17.65 -1.77 -35.36
N LEU A 203 -18.76 -2.07 -36.04
CA LEU A 203 -18.75 -2.89 -37.24
C LEU A 203 -17.97 -2.24 -38.39
N HIS A 204 -18.11 -0.94 -38.61
CA HIS A 204 -17.33 -0.22 -39.63
C HIS A 204 -15.82 -0.30 -39.35
N ASN A 205 -15.39 0.04 -38.13
CA ASN A 205 -13.97 0.06 -37.77
C ASN A 205 -13.37 -1.36 -37.70
N TYR A 206 -14.16 -2.36 -37.29
CA TYR A 206 -13.81 -3.78 -37.40
C TYR A 206 -13.59 -4.19 -38.87
N ALA A 207 -14.52 -3.86 -39.78
CA ALA A 207 -14.39 -4.16 -41.19
C ALA A 207 -13.17 -3.47 -41.84
N VAL A 208 -12.84 -2.23 -41.42
CA VAL A 208 -11.61 -1.55 -41.84
C VAL A 208 -10.36 -2.35 -41.46
N LEU A 209 -10.27 -2.87 -40.23
CA LEU A 209 -9.12 -3.69 -39.79
C LEU A 209 -9.05 -5.03 -40.52
N CYS A 210 -10.18 -5.71 -40.72
CA CYS A 210 -10.26 -6.95 -41.49
C CYS A 210 -9.81 -6.76 -42.95
N ASN A 211 -10.33 -5.72 -43.62
CA ASN A 211 -10.00 -5.40 -45.01
C ASN A 211 -8.58 -4.86 -45.17
N TYR A 212 -7.98 -4.33 -44.10
CA TYR A 212 -6.56 -3.97 -44.04
C TYR A 212 -5.64 -5.19 -43.81
N GLY A 213 -6.19 -6.39 -43.59
CA GLY A 213 -5.44 -7.65 -43.43
C GLY A 213 -5.14 -8.06 -41.99
N VAL A 214 -5.71 -7.38 -40.98
CA VAL A 214 -5.54 -7.80 -39.58
C VAL A 214 -6.35 -9.07 -39.31
N ALA A 215 -5.68 -10.14 -38.90
CA ALA A 215 -6.34 -11.40 -38.57
C ALA A 215 -7.37 -11.22 -37.43
N ARG A 216 -8.61 -11.72 -37.62
CA ARG A 216 -9.75 -11.53 -36.69
C ARG A 216 -9.41 -11.85 -35.23
N ASN A 217 -8.67 -12.93 -34.98
CA ASN A 217 -8.22 -13.36 -33.65
C ASN A 217 -7.14 -12.48 -32.99
N LYS A 218 -6.67 -11.43 -33.67
CA LYS A 218 -5.79 -10.38 -33.12
C LYS A 218 -6.56 -9.10 -32.79
N ILE A 219 -7.69 -8.87 -33.45
CA ILE A 219 -8.51 -7.66 -33.28
C ILE A 219 -9.07 -7.57 -31.84
N GLY A 220 -9.30 -8.69 -31.16
CA GLY A 220 -9.74 -8.70 -29.76
C GLY A 220 -8.74 -8.03 -28.81
N LYS A 221 -7.42 -8.17 -29.06
CA LYS A 221 -6.38 -7.44 -28.33
C LYS A 221 -6.49 -5.93 -28.57
N ILE A 222 -6.69 -5.53 -29.82
CA ILE A 222 -6.84 -4.13 -30.23
C ILE A 222 -8.07 -3.52 -29.54
N TYR A 223 -9.20 -4.21 -29.55
CA TYR A 223 -10.44 -3.82 -28.86
C TYR A 223 -10.27 -3.70 -27.33
N ARG A 224 -9.49 -4.60 -26.70
CA ARG A 224 -9.17 -4.58 -25.27
C ARG A 224 -8.23 -3.44 -24.85
N GLU A 225 -7.33 -3.01 -25.72
CA GLU A 225 -6.24 -2.08 -25.38
C GLU A 225 -6.42 -0.65 -25.93
N ALA A 226 -7.21 -0.47 -26.98
CA ALA A 226 -7.53 0.82 -27.60
C ALA A 226 -8.99 0.82 -28.11
N THR A 227 -9.95 0.49 -27.22
CA THR A 227 -11.40 0.41 -27.53
C THR A 227 -11.93 1.69 -28.21
N GLU A 228 -11.30 2.82 -27.91
CA GLU A 228 -11.52 4.12 -28.53
C GLU A 228 -11.51 4.16 -30.07
N ILE A 229 -10.70 3.33 -30.74
CA ILE A 229 -10.58 3.38 -32.21
C ILE A 229 -11.82 2.80 -32.92
N PHE A 230 -12.60 1.97 -32.22
CA PHE A 230 -13.85 1.40 -32.74
C PHE A 230 -15.02 2.39 -32.63
N GLN A 231 -14.82 3.49 -31.91
CA GLN A 231 -15.77 4.61 -31.78
C GLN A 231 -15.34 5.83 -32.62
N TYR A 232 -14.49 5.60 -33.63
CA TYR A 232 -14.11 6.61 -34.61
C TYR A 232 -15.15 6.73 -35.72
N ARG A 233 -15.40 7.98 -36.14
CA ARG A 233 -16.21 8.28 -37.33
C ARG A 233 -15.60 7.61 -38.57
N VAL A 234 -16.48 7.27 -39.50
CA VAL A 234 -16.17 6.67 -40.81
C VAL A 234 -14.95 7.35 -41.46
N GLY A 235 -14.02 6.54 -41.98
CA GLY A 235 -12.79 7.00 -42.63
C GLY A 235 -11.62 7.33 -41.68
N VAL A 236 -11.86 7.81 -40.46
CA VAL A 236 -10.79 8.30 -39.56
C VAL A 236 -9.77 7.21 -39.21
N LEU A 237 -10.21 5.96 -39.02
CA LEU A 237 -9.30 4.84 -38.75
C LEU A 237 -8.43 4.49 -39.98
N ARG A 238 -9.00 4.60 -41.18
CA ARG A 238 -8.31 4.34 -42.45
C ARG A 238 -7.22 5.39 -42.72
N SER A 239 -7.54 6.67 -42.64
CA SER A 239 -6.56 7.75 -42.86
C SER A 239 -5.42 7.78 -41.85
N LYS A 240 -5.58 7.16 -40.66
CA LYS A 240 -4.48 6.93 -39.72
C LYS A 240 -3.54 5.80 -40.11
N LEU A 241 -4.04 4.75 -40.77
CA LEU A 241 -3.20 3.68 -41.30
C LEU A 241 -2.40 4.20 -42.48
N GLU A 242 -3.07 4.88 -43.42
CA GLU A 242 -2.47 5.54 -44.58
C GLU A 242 -1.36 6.54 -44.15
N ALA A 243 -1.61 7.37 -43.13
CA ALA A 243 -0.60 8.29 -42.58
C ALA A 243 0.60 7.60 -41.88
N TYR A 244 0.55 6.29 -41.58
CA TYR A 244 1.72 5.51 -41.14
C TYR A 244 2.40 4.77 -42.31
N GLU A 245 1.70 4.48 -43.41
CA GLU A 245 2.26 3.95 -44.67
C GLU A 245 3.08 5.04 -45.39
N GLU A 246 2.61 6.29 -45.41
CA GLU A 246 3.34 7.48 -45.90
C GLU A 246 4.73 7.67 -45.23
N LEU A 247 4.93 7.06 -44.06
CA LEU A 247 6.17 7.14 -43.27
C LEU A 247 7.12 5.95 -43.54
N GLY A 248 6.87 5.19 -44.61
CA GLY A 248 7.76 4.15 -45.13
C GLY A 248 7.63 2.80 -44.42
N LEU A 249 6.48 2.52 -43.80
CA LEU A 249 6.14 1.21 -43.24
C LEU A 249 5.40 0.36 -44.28
N SER A 250 5.76 -0.92 -44.42
CA SER A 250 4.97 -1.85 -45.23
C SER A 250 3.66 -2.21 -44.53
N GLN A 251 2.65 -2.65 -45.30
CA GLN A 251 1.37 -3.09 -44.75
C GLN A 251 1.54 -4.22 -43.70
N SER A 252 2.43 -5.19 -43.95
CA SER A 252 2.71 -6.27 -43.00
C SER A 252 3.43 -5.79 -41.73
N ASP A 253 4.36 -4.84 -41.87
CA ASP A 253 4.99 -4.17 -40.73
C ASP A 253 3.96 -3.39 -39.89
N LEU A 254 3.06 -2.66 -40.55
CA LEU A 254 2.04 -1.86 -39.86
C LEU A 254 0.99 -2.75 -39.17
N ILE A 255 0.56 -3.86 -39.79
CA ILE A 255 -0.31 -4.87 -39.14
C ILE A 255 0.37 -5.37 -37.85
N LYS A 256 1.64 -5.79 -37.91
CA LYS A 256 2.37 -6.29 -36.73
C LYS A 256 2.55 -5.21 -35.67
N LEU A 257 2.88 -3.98 -36.08
CA LEU A 257 3.07 -2.83 -35.21
C LEU A 257 1.78 -2.40 -34.50
N VAL A 258 0.64 -2.39 -35.20
CA VAL A 258 -0.69 -2.10 -34.65
C VAL A 258 -1.13 -3.18 -33.67
N VAL A 259 -0.94 -4.47 -33.99
CA VAL A 259 -1.23 -5.57 -33.05
C VAL A 259 -0.32 -5.49 -31.82
N ALA A 260 0.97 -5.17 -31.98
CA ALA A 260 1.91 -4.99 -30.87
C ALA A 260 1.69 -3.69 -30.07
N SER A 261 1.05 -2.67 -30.64
CA SER A 261 0.80 -1.37 -29.99
C SER A 261 -0.50 -0.70 -30.47
N PRO A 262 -1.68 -1.18 -30.04
CA PRO A 262 -2.97 -0.63 -30.47
C PRO A 262 -3.12 0.89 -30.27
N ASN A 263 -2.50 1.40 -29.19
CA ASN A 263 -2.45 2.83 -28.85
C ASN A 263 -1.54 3.70 -29.75
N LEU A 264 -1.04 3.19 -30.87
CA LEU A 264 -0.50 4.02 -31.95
C LEU A 264 -1.60 4.64 -32.82
N LEU A 265 -2.81 4.06 -32.80
CA LEU A 265 -3.97 4.54 -33.54
C LEU A 265 -4.85 5.49 -32.70
N SER A 266 -4.60 5.60 -31.39
CA SER A 266 -5.26 6.59 -30.51
C SER A 266 -4.53 7.95 -30.52
N GLY A 267 -5.29 9.05 -30.60
CA GLY A 267 -4.74 10.41 -30.66
C GLY A 267 -4.16 10.79 -32.03
N VAL A 268 -3.11 11.62 -32.04
CA VAL A 268 -2.36 12.08 -33.22
C VAL A 268 -1.13 11.17 -33.43
N VAL A 269 -0.63 11.09 -34.68
CA VAL A 269 0.57 10.34 -35.09
C VAL A 269 1.69 10.46 -34.04
N ASN A 270 2.19 9.32 -33.57
CA ASN A 270 2.93 9.27 -32.31
C ASN A 270 4.39 9.75 -32.44
N ALA A 271 4.64 11.03 -32.17
CA ALA A 271 5.96 11.68 -32.22
C ALA A 271 7.07 11.02 -31.37
N MET A 272 6.76 10.07 -30.49
CA MET A 272 7.75 9.30 -29.73
C MET A 272 8.19 8.02 -30.44
N LEU A 273 7.35 7.44 -31.32
CA LEU A 273 7.72 6.31 -32.17
C LEU A 273 8.88 6.70 -33.10
N PHE A 274 8.74 7.81 -33.82
CA PHE A 274 9.76 8.31 -34.75
C PHE A 274 11.11 8.52 -34.08
N LYS A 275 11.14 9.14 -32.90
CA LYS A 275 12.38 9.34 -32.13
C LYS A 275 13.05 8.03 -31.69
N VAL A 276 12.28 6.96 -31.47
CA VAL A 276 12.82 5.62 -31.21
C VAL A 276 13.37 4.99 -32.50
N LEU A 277 12.66 5.10 -33.61
CA LEU A 277 13.10 4.61 -34.93
C LEU A 277 14.37 5.35 -35.40
N GLU A 278 14.39 6.68 -35.36
CA GLU A 278 15.55 7.52 -35.66
C GLU A 278 16.76 7.15 -34.80
N LYS A 279 16.58 7.00 -33.48
CA LYS A 279 17.71 6.69 -32.60
C LYS A 279 18.25 5.28 -32.83
N LEU A 280 17.38 4.29 -33.11
CA LEU A 280 17.81 2.93 -33.45
C LEU A 280 18.46 2.88 -34.85
N LYS A 281 17.99 3.66 -35.82
CA LYS A 281 18.62 3.85 -37.13
C LYS A 281 20.01 4.49 -37.00
N SER A 282 20.18 5.49 -36.13
CA SER A 282 21.50 6.09 -35.81
C SER A 282 22.48 5.12 -35.14
N VAL A 283 21.98 3.99 -34.64
CA VAL A 283 22.74 2.93 -33.95
C VAL A 283 22.98 1.72 -34.88
N GLY A 284 22.41 1.73 -36.09
CA GLY A 284 22.64 0.71 -37.14
C GLY A 284 21.48 -0.29 -37.34
N PHE A 285 20.30 -0.06 -36.78
CA PHE A 285 19.14 -0.94 -36.96
C PHE A 285 18.12 -0.40 -37.97
N GLU A 286 17.70 -1.25 -38.90
CA GLU A 286 16.58 -0.98 -39.79
C GLU A 286 15.22 -1.14 -39.10
N THR A 287 14.20 -0.45 -39.61
CA THR A 287 12.80 -0.55 -39.15
C THR A 287 12.28 -1.98 -39.19
N SER A 288 12.67 -2.75 -40.22
CA SER A 288 12.42 -4.19 -40.40
C SER A 288 12.89 -5.02 -39.20
N TRP A 289 14.12 -4.79 -38.73
CA TRP A 289 14.69 -5.45 -37.54
C TRP A 289 13.96 -5.06 -36.26
N ILE A 290 13.62 -3.76 -36.11
CA ILE A 290 12.91 -3.24 -34.94
C ILE A 290 11.54 -3.91 -34.82
N ILE A 291 10.76 -3.93 -35.91
CA ILE A 291 9.43 -4.54 -35.97
C ILE A 291 9.51 -6.06 -35.89
N GLY A 292 10.57 -6.67 -36.44
CA GLY A 292 10.93 -8.09 -36.22
C GLY A 292 11.00 -8.46 -34.73
N ASN A 293 11.61 -7.63 -33.90
CA ASN A 293 11.78 -7.85 -32.46
C ASN A 293 10.55 -7.49 -31.59
N LEU A 294 9.49 -6.91 -32.17
CA LEU A 294 8.22 -6.73 -31.46
C LEU A 294 7.47 -8.07 -31.36
N SER A 295 6.91 -8.34 -30.17
CA SER A 295 5.97 -9.44 -29.94
C SER A 295 4.54 -8.91 -29.91
N GLU A 296 3.68 -9.54 -30.70
CA GLU A 296 2.25 -9.29 -30.75
C GLU A 296 1.53 -9.56 -29.42
N GLU A 297 2.13 -10.33 -28.49
CA GLU A 297 1.56 -10.58 -27.16
C GLU A 297 1.78 -9.41 -26.18
N ASN A 298 2.83 -8.61 -26.41
CA ASN A 298 3.22 -7.49 -25.53
C ASN A 298 2.58 -6.16 -25.97
N SER A 299 2.54 -5.19 -25.07
CA SER A 299 2.14 -3.80 -25.36
C SER A 299 3.32 -2.87 -25.04
N TYR A 300 3.68 -1.99 -25.98
CA TYR A 300 4.91 -1.17 -25.88
C TYR A 300 4.62 0.29 -25.54
N ASN A 301 5.58 0.92 -24.85
CA ASN A 301 5.54 2.34 -24.50
C ASN A 301 6.77 3.06 -25.07
N TRP A 302 6.54 3.82 -26.15
CA TRP A 302 7.58 4.48 -26.94
C TRP A 302 8.35 5.56 -26.20
N SER A 303 7.73 6.26 -25.22
CA SER A 303 8.49 7.22 -24.41
C SER A 303 9.46 6.52 -23.46
N ARG A 304 9.07 5.39 -22.85
CA ARG A 304 9.96 4.58 -21.98
C ARG A 304 11.07 3.89 -22.77
N LEU A 305 10.80 3.46 -24.01
CA LEU A 305 11.83 2.96 -24.93
C LEU A 305 12.86 4.06 -25.25
N LEU A 306 12.43 5.29 -25.53
CA LEU A 306 13.34 6.42 -25.76
C LEU A 306 14.14 6.79 -24.50
N GLU A 307 13.50 6.78 -23.33
CA GLU A 307 14.19 6.96 -22.04
C GLU A 307 15.28 5.90 -21.84
N ALA A 308 14.98 4.62 -22.07
CA ALA A 308 15.92 3.50 -21.97
C ALA A 308 17.11 3.66 -22.95
N LEU A 309 16.85 4.00 -24.23
CA LEU A 309 17.90 4.29 -25.21
C LEU A 309 18.79 5.47 -24.79
N SER A 310 18.18 6.57 -24.31
CA SER A 310 18.92 7.75 -23.86
C SER A 310 19.78 7.48 -22.61
N PHE A 311 19.34 6.55 -21.75
CA PHE A 311 20.05 6.15 -20.55
C PHE A 311 21.20 5.18 -20.87
N LEU A 312 20.95 4.18 -21.72
CA LEU A 312 21.99 3.26 -22.19
C LEU A 312 23.08 4.00 -22.97
N SER A 313 22.74 4.93 -23.86
CA SER A 313 23.73 5.80 -24.56
C SER A 313 24.61 6.57 -23.55
N LYS A 314 24.01 7.19 -22.52
CA LYS A 314 24.74 7.86 -21.43
C LYS A 314 25.58 6.90 -20.57
N MET A 315 25.25 5.62 -20.52
CA MET A 315 26.04 4.60 -19.83
C MET A 315 27.23 4.12 -20.67
N VAL A 316 26.94 3.65 -21.88
CA VAL A 316 27.79 2.81 -22.73
C VAL A 316 28.80 3.61 -23.56
N CYS A 317 28.72 4.94 -23.55
CA CYS A 317 29.71 5.90 -24.08
C CYS A 317 29.94 5.91 -25.60
N SER A 318 29.59 4.86 -26.34
CA SER A 318 29.57 4.88 -27.81
C SER A 318 28.29 4.26 -28.38
N ASP A 319 27.76 4.82 -29.47
CA ASP A 319 26.60 4.25 -30.16
C ASP A 319 26.92 2.89 -30.81
N LYS A 320 28.20 2.60 -31.13
CA LYS A 320 28.63 1.28 -31.61
C LYS A 320 28.44 0.19 -30.55
N GLN A 321 28.86 0.44 -29.31
CA GLN A 321 28.67 -0.52 -28.20
C GLN A 321 27.21 -0.57 -27.74
N LEU A 322 26.44 0.51 -27.92
CA LEU A 322 24.99 0.50 -27.75
C LEU A 322 24.30 -0.42 -28.77
N GLY A 323 24.75 -0.38 -30.03
CA GLY A 323 24.30 -1.28 -31.10
C GLY A 323 24.66 -2.73 -30.81
N GLU A 324 25.90 -3.00 -30.40
CA GLU A 324 26.33 -4.34 -29.98
C GLU A 324 25.44 -4.90 -28.85
N LEU A 325 25.22 -4.12 -27.79
CA LEU A 325 24.35 -4.48 -26.66
C LEU A 325 22.91 -4.81 -27.09
N ILE A 326 22.30 -3.94 -27.91
CA ILE A 326 20.89 -4.09 -28.35
C ILE A 326 20.76 -5.22 -29.37
N GLY A 327 21.76 -5.43 -30.23
CA GLY A 327 21.76 -6.47 -31.25
C GLY A 327 21.96 -7.86 -30.65
N GLN A 328 22.85 -7.99 -29.66
CA GLN A 328 23.02 -9.25 -28.92
C GLN A 328 21.84 -9.53 -27.98
N HIS A 329 21.23 -8.51 -27.38
CA HIS A 329 20.22 -8.67 -26.32
C HIS A 329 19.00 -7.74 -26.49
N PRO A 330 18.21 -7.87 -27.57
CA PRO A 330 17.08 -6.97 -27.86
C PRO A 330 16.01 -6.94 -26.76
N HIS A 331 15.87 -8.05 -26.02
CA HIS A 331 14.98 -8.17 -24.87
C HIS A 331 15.27 -7.13 -23.77
N ILE A 332 16.51 -6.65 -23.60
CA ILE A 332 16.85 -5.60 -22.63
C ILE A 332 16.06 -4.31 -22.85
N LEU A 333 15.83 -3.96 -24.13
CA LEU A 333 15.07 -2.78 -24.54
C LEU A 333 13.57 -3.08 -24.60
N PHE A 334 13.19 -4.14 -25.32
CA PHE A 334 11.79 -4.42 -25.64
C PHE A 334 10.98 -5.00 -24.47
N GLU A 335 11.58 -5.79 -23.57
CA GLU A 335 10.85 -6.50 -22.50
C GLU A 335 10.33 -5.53 -21.42
N GLY A 336 9.02 -5.27 -21.45
CA GLY A 336 8.38 -4.28 -20.58
C GLY A 336 8.83 -2.84 -20.86
N SER A 337 9.27 -2.53 -22.08
CA SER A 337 9.76 -1.20 -22.50
C SER A 337 10.86 -0.67 -21.56
N GLY A 338 11.93 -1.46 -21.38
CA GLY A 338 13.10 -1.12 -20.56
C GLY A 338 12.92 -1.18 -19.03
N GLU A 339 11.71 -1.42 -18.51
CA GLU A 339 11.44 -1.38 -17.06
C GLU A 339 12.31 -2.36 -16.25
N LYS A 340 12.48 -3.57 -16.77
CA LYS A 340 13.18 -4.64 -16.04
C LYS A 340 14.70 -4.40 -16.07
N MET A 341 15.22 -3.83 -17.15
CA MET A 341 16.60 -3.30 -17.22
C MET A 341 16.83 -2.24 -16.13
N PHE A 342 15.99 -1.20 -16.04
CA PHE A 342 16.10 -0.18 -14.99
C PHE A 342 16.02 -0.77 -13.57
N SER A 343 15.20 -1.80 -13.38
CA SER A 343 15.07 -2.52 -12.10
C SER A 343 16.38 -3.25 -11.71
N VAL A 344 17.07 -3.86 -12.68
CA VAL A 344 18.39 -4.50 -12.49
C VAL A 344 19.47 -3.45 -12.21
N ILE A 345 19.52 -2.35 -12.97
CA ILE A 345 20.47 -1.24 -12.77
C ILE A 345 20.34 -0.67 -11.34
N GLY A 346 19.12 -0.29 -10.94
CA GLY A 346 18.86 0.29 -9.62
C GLY A 346 19.14 -0.67 -8.46
N PHE A 347 18.98 -1.98 -8.68
CA PHE A 347 19.38 -3.01 -7.73
C PHE A 347 20.90 -3.11 -7.61
N LEU A 348 21.64 -3.19 -8.71
CA LEU A 348 23.11 -3.36 -8.72
C LEU A 348 23.85 -2.13 -8.20
N LEU A 349 23.38 -0.91 -8.52
CA LEU A 349 23.90 0.34 -7.93
C LEU A 349 23.82 0.31 -6.39
N LYS A 350 22.72 -0.22 -5.85
CA LYS A 350 22.47 -0.31 -4.40
C LYS A 350 23.40 -1.29 -3.67
N PHE A 351 24.09 -2.18 -4.39
CA PHE A 351 25.14 -3.06 -3.87
C PHE A 351 26.57 -2.57 -4.23
N GLY A 352 26.71 -1.32 -4.67
CA GLY A 352 28.02 -0.69 -4.90
C GLY A 352 28.70 -1.09 -6.20
N SER A 353 27.90 -1.37 -7.25
CA SER A 353 28.40 -1.52 -8.62
C SER A 353 28.65 -0.14 -9.24
N THR A 354 29.82 0.07 -9.85
CA THR A 354 30.15 1.33 -10.53
C THR A 354 29.51 1.44 -11.93
N LYS A 355 29.48 2.64 -12.53
CA LYS A 355 29.02 2.84 -13.93
C LYS A 355 29.74 1.90 -14.90
N SER A 356 31.06 1.78 -14.76
CA SER A 356 31.91 0.87 -15.56
C SER A 356 31.50 -0.59 -15.38
N GLN A 357 31.36 -1.06 -14.13
CA GLN A 357 30.96 -2.43 -13.82
C GLN A 357 29.58 -2.78 -14.37
N LEU A 358 28.63 -1.84 -14.34
CA LEU A 358 27.31 -2.04 -14.95
C LEU A 358 27.41 -2.21 -16.47
N CYS A 359 28.26 -1.42 -17.15
CA CYS A 359 28.44 -1.56 -18.59
C CYS A 359 29.04 -2.93 -18.95
N SER A 360 30.06 -3.41 -18.23
CA SER A 360 30.60 -4.76 -18.45
C SER A 360 29.58 -5.87 -18.11
N ILE A 361 28.72 -5.67 -17.10
CA ILE A 361 27.64 -6.61 -16.75
C ILE A 361 26.60 -6.71 -17.87
N PHE A 362 26.21 -5.59 -18.49
CA PHE A 362 25.22 -5.60 -19.57
C PHE A 362 25.79 -6.07 -20.92
N LEU A 363 27.07 -5.77 -21.23
CA LEU A 363 27.78 -6.34 -22.38
C LEU A 363 28.10 -7.84 -22.24
N GLN A 364 27.95 -8.42 -21.04
CA GLN A 364 28.12 -9.85 -20.76
C GLN A 364 26.79 -10.49 -20.30
N PHE A 365 25.65 -9.94 -20.72
CA PHE A 365 24.35 -10.44 -20.25
C PHE A 365 24.10 -11.86 -20.79
N PRO A 366 23.59 -12.81 -19.97
CA PRO A 366 23.21 -14.12 -20.48
C PRO A 366 22.06 -14.01 -21.49
N GLN A 367 22.04 -14.90 -22.50
CA GLN A 367 20.94 -15.01 -23.46
C GLN A 367 19.67 -15.63 -22.82
N ILE A 368 19.08 -14.93 -21.86
CA ILE A 368 17.81 -15.24 -21.20
C ILE A 368 17.02 -13.94 -20.98
N PRO A 369 15.67 -13.95 -21.06
CA PRO A 369 14.85 -12.76 -20.80
C PRO A 369 15.14 -12.11 -19.44
N VAL A 370 15.06 -10.79 -19.35
CA VAL A 370 15.32 -10.02 -18.13
C VAL A 370 14.36 -10.39 -17.01
N VAL A 371 13.07 -10.67 -17.28
CA VAL A 371 12.14 -11.19 -16.26
C VAL A 371 12.62 -12.54 -15.74
N LYS A 372 13.18 -13.40 -16.59
CA LYS A 372 13.71 -14.71 -16.17
C LYS A 372 15.00 -14.56 -15.35
N PHE A 373 15.90 -13.67 -15.77
CA PHE A 373 17.10 -13.29 -15.00
C PHE A 373 16.74 -12.77 -13.60
N VAL A 374 15.81 -11.82 -13.52
CA VAL A 374 15.32 -11.23 -12.26
C VAL A 374 14.64 -12.29 -11.37
N SER A 375 13.86 -13.19 -11.96
CA SER A 375 13.21 -14.30 -11.24
C SER A 375 14.24 -15.25 -10.63
N ASN A 376 15.22 -15.70 -11.40
CA ASN A 376 16.32 -16.56 -10.93
C ASN A 376 17.16 -15.87 -9.83
N LEU A 377 17.53 -14.60 -10.03
CA LEU A 377 18.29 -13.79 -9.08
C LEU A 377 17.56 -13.69 -7.73
N ARG A 378 16.24 -13.45 -7.76
CA ARG A 378 15.39 -13.45 -6.56
C ARG A 378 15.39 -14.82 -5.87
N GLN A 379 15.24 -15.93 -6.60
CA GLN A 379 15.27 -17.27 -6.03
C GLN A 379 16.63 -17.60 -5.40
N CYS A 380 17.75 -17.18 -6.03
CA CYS A 380 19.07 -17.32 -5.44
C CYS A 380 19.21 -16.54 -4.12
N ILE A 381 18.74 -15.29 -4.06
CA ILE A 381 18.80 -14.47 -2.84
C ILE A 381 17.95 -15.08 -1.71
N LEU A 382 16.77 -15.63 -2.04
CA LEU A 382 15.94 -16.35 -1.08
C LEU A 382 16.63 -17.63 -0.58
N PHE A 383 17.19 -18.44 -1.47
CA PHE A 383 17.98 -19.63 -1.11
C PHE A 383 19.17 -19.30 -0.20
N LEU A 384 19.95 -18.26 -0.51
CA LEU A 384 21.08 -17.82 0.33
C LEU A 384 20.62 -17.38 1.73
N ASN A 385 19.46 -16.73 1.84
CA ASN A 385 18.85 -16.39 3.11
C ASN A 385 18.30 -17.63 3.86
N GLU A 386 17.73 -18.61 3.15
CA GLU A 386 17.24 -19.88 3.73
C GLU A 386 18.35 -20.77 4.29
N ILE A 387 19.58 -20.69 3.77
CA ILE A 387 20.76 -21.36 4.35
C ILE A 387 21.47 -20.53 5.45
N ASP A 388 20.79 -19.50 5.97
CA ASP A 388 21.23 -18.63 7.06
C ASP A 388 22.51 -17.83 6.75
N MET A 389 22.72 -17.43 5.49
CA MET A 389 23.85 -16.59 5.09
C MET A 389 23.69 -15.13 5.57
N LYS A 390 24.76 -14.58 6.17
CA LYS A 390 24.80 -13.17 6.61
C LYS A 390 24.60 -12.22 5.42
N VAL A 391 23.75 -11.19 5.62
CA VAL A 391 23.37 -10.22 4.57
C VAL A 391 24.58 -9.52 3.92
N ALA A 392 25.68 -9.30 4.66
CA ALA A 392 26.92 -8.75 4.12
C ALA A 392 27.57 -9.66 3.06
N GLU A 393 27.55 -10.98 3.27
CA GLU A 393 28.13 -11.96 2.35
C GLU A 393 27.24 -12.15 1.11
N ILE A 394 25.92 -12.13 1.29
CA ILE A 394 24.96 -12.06 0.17
C ILE A 394 25.23 -10.79 -0.67
N GLY A 395 25.53 -9.66 -0.02
CA GLY A 395 25.90 -8.41 -0.69
C GLY A 395 27.20 -8.51 -1.51
N LYS A 396 28.23 -9.19 -1.01
CA LYS A 396 29.45 -9.49 -1.77
C LYS A 396 29.13 -10.34 -3.00
N LEU A 397 28.37 -11.43 -2.84
CA LEU A 397 27.99 -12.32 -3.94
C LEU A 397 27.19 -11.59 -5.04
N ILE A 398 26.28 -10.69 -4.65
CA ILE A 398 25.55 -9.82 -5.60
C ILE A 398 26.50 -8.87 -6.34
N ARG A 399 27.47 -8.27 -5.65
CA ARG A 399 28.41 -7.29 -6.23
C ARG A 399 29.39 -7.93 -7.21
N PHE A 400 29.92 -9.11 -6.88
CA PHE A 400 30.97 -9.76 -7.67
C PHE A 400 30.45 -10.79 -8.69
N HIS A 401 29.28 -11.39 -8.47
CA HIS A 401 28.73 -12.46 -9.32
C HIS A 401 27.24 -12.29 -9.70
N PRO A 402 26.77 -11.10 -10.12
CA PRO A 402 25.35 -10.87 -10.41
C PRO A 402 24.84 -11.71 -11.58
N LEU A 403 25.65 -11.86 -12.64
CA LEU A 403 25.31 -12.63 -13.85
C LEU A 403 25.12 -14.13 -13.56
N LEU A 404 25.94 -14.68 -12.66
CA LEU A 404 25.84 -16.06 -12.16
C LEU A 404 24.50 -16.26 -11.45
N LEU A 405 24.16 -15.39 -10.48
CA LEU A 405 22.94 -15.50 -9.68
C LEU A 405 21.67 -15.33 -10.51
N GLY A 406 21.67 -14.45 -11.52
CA GLY A 406 20.56 -14.32 -12.48
C GLY A 406 20.47 -15.46 -13.50
N SER A 407 21.55 -16.21 -13.74
CA SER A 407 21.52 -17.39 -14.63
C SER A 407 21.04 -18.66 -13.93
N CYS A 408 21.23 -18.78 -12.61
CA CYS A 408 21.01 -20.01 -11.87
C CYS A 408 19.53 -20.25 -11.48
N ALA A 409 18.83 -21.09 -12.24
CA ALA A 409 17.55 -21.67 -11.86
C ALA A 409 17.73 -22.85 -10.87
N LEU A 410 18.06 -22.54 -9.61
CA LEU A 410 18.37 -23.53 -8.56
C LEU A 410 17.22 -24.49 -8.23
N LYS A 411 17.56 -25.71 -7.79
CA LYS A 411 16.62 -26.65 -7.13
C LYS A 411 16.25 -26.15 -5.72
N LYS A 412 15.12 -26.61 -5.18
CA LYS A 412 14.65 -26.26 -3.81
C LYS A 412 15.68 -26.61 -2.75
N THR A 413 15.79 -25.76 -1.71
CA THR A 413 16.77 -25.86 -0.60
C THR A 413 16.79 -27.24 0.05
N ASN A 414 15.63 -27.81 0.39
CA ASN A 414 15.54 -29.16 0.97
C ASN A 414 16.09 -30.24 0.03
N THR A 415 15.83 -30.14 -1.28
CA THR A 415 16.37 -31.07 -2.29
C THR A 415 17.89 -30.99 -2.35
N LEU A 416 18.46 -29.78 -2.30
CA LEU A 416 19.91 -29.58 -2.28
C LEU A 416 20.55 -30.14 -1.00
N LEU A 417 20.06 -29.78 0.18
CA LEU A 417 20.59 -30.27 1.46
C LEU A 417 20.59 -31.82 1.54
N LEU A 418 19.52 -32.47 1.06
CA LEU A 418 19.40 -33.94 1.03
C LEU A 418 20.41 -34.60 0.08
N HIS A 419 20.55 -34.11 -1.16
CA HIS A 419 21.41 -34.75 -2.17
C HIS A 419 22.89 -34.41 -2.00
N LEU A 420 23.21 -33.18 -1.58
CA LEU A 420 24.57 -32.74 -1.27
C LEU A 420 25.06 -33.32 0.08
N LYS A 421 24.15 -33.86 0.91
CA LYS A 421 24.39 -34.45 2.25
C LYS A 421 25.10 -33.50 3.22
N VAL A 422 24.71 -32.22 3.20
CA VAL A 422 25.40 -31.13 3.89
C VAL A 422 24.46 -30.29 4.75
N GLY A 423 24.92 -29.84 5.91
CA GLY A 423 24.17 -28.91 6.77
C GLY A 423 24.26 -27.46 6.28
N LYS A 424 23.22 -26.65 6.54
CA LYS A 424 23.11 -25.25 6.07
C LYS A 424 24.39 -24.42 6.27
N LYS A 425 24.96 -24.40 7.48
CA LYS A 425 26.18 -23.63 7.80
C LYS A 425 27.38 -24.02 6.92
N SER A 426 27.56 -25.31 6.66
CA SER A 426 28.66 -25.82 5.83
C SER A 426 28.43 -25.52 4.34
N LEU A 427 27.18 -25.61 3.87
CA LEU A 427 26.80 -25.19 2.51
C LEU A 427 27.00 -23.68 2.30
N CYS A 428 26.61 -22.87 3.29
CA CYS A 428 26.81 -21.43 3.32
C CYS A 428 28.29 -21.04 3.19
N ARG A 429 29.18 -21.69 3.96
CA ARG A 429 30.64 -21.53 3.82
C ARG A 429 31.13 -21.97 2.44
N TYR A 430 30.73 -23.16 1.98
CA TYR A 430 31.17 -23.70 0.70
C TYR A 430 30.80 -22.80 -0.49
N ILE A 431 29.63 -22.14 -0.45
CA ILE A 431 29.21 -21.15 -1.48
C ILE A 431 30.03 -19.85 -1.40
N GLN A 432 30.48 -19.43 -0.21
CA GLN A 432 31.36 -18.27 -0.06
C GLN A 432 32.76 -18.56 -0.63
N GLU A 433 33.26 -19.78 -0.44
CA GLU A 433 34.54 -20.26 -0.97
C GLU A 433 34.46 -20.58 -2.48
N ASN A 434 33.35 -21.14 -2.96
CA ASN A 434 33.18 -21.64 -4.34
C ASN A 434 31.85 -21.19 -4.99
N PRO A 435 31.64 -19.89 -5.28
CA PRO A 435 30.35 -19.40 -5.80
C PRO A 435 29.88 -20.07 -7.10
N GLN A 436 30.81 -20.44 -7.99
CA GLN A 436 30.50 -20.97 -9.33
C GLN A 436 29.72 -22.31 -9.30
N GLU A 437 29.81 -23.09 -8.22
CA GLU A 437 29.11 -24.38 -8.07
C GLU A 437 27.58 -24.27 -8.10
N LEU A 438 27.03 -23.07 -7.90
CA LEU A 438 25.61 -22.80 -8.14
C LEU A 438 25.17 -23.19 -9.57
N LYS A 439 26.07 -23.15 -10.57
CA LYS A 439 25.82 -23.63 -11.94
C LYS A 439 25.58 -25.14 -12.04
N ASN A 440 26.01 -25.92 -11.05
CA ASN A 440 25.85 -27.38 -11.04
C ASN A 440 24.57 -27.82 -10.31
N TRP A 441 23.93 -26.92 -9.56
CA TRP A 441 22.77 -27.20 -8.71
C TRP A 441 21.43 -26.73 -9.31
N VAL A 442 21.45 -26.29 -10.57
CA VAL A 442 20.28 -25.88 -11.34
C VAL A 442 19.35 -27.06 -11.67
N LEU A 443 18.10 -26.75 -12.00
CA LEU A 443 17.12 -27.70 -12.54
C LEU A 443 17.69 -28.44 -13.78
N GLY A 444 17.22 -29.67 -14.02
CA GLY A 444 17.76 -30.57 -15.07
C GLY A 444 19.06 -31.31 -14.69
N LYS A 445 20.04 -30.68 -14.03
CA LYS A 445 21.31 -31.35 -13.68
C LYS A 445 21.15 -32.45 -12.61
N ARG A 446 22.01 -33.49 -12.69
CA ARG A 446 22.20 -34.51 -11.64
C ARG A 446 23.13 -33.95 -10.54
N LEU A 447 22.80 -34.20 -9.27
CA LEU A 447 23.59 -33.76 -8.11
C LEU A 447 24.57 -34.86 -7.66
N ARG A 448 25.69 -34.47 -7.04
CA ARG A 448 26.64 -35.36 -6.35
C ARG A 448 26.81 -34.88 -4.89
N PRO A 449 27.09 -35.76 -3.91
CA PRO A 449 27.40 -35.34 -2.53
C PRO A 449 28.66 -34.47 -2.45
N LEU A 450 28.77 -33.63 -1.40
CA LEU A 450 29.96 -32.82 -1.13
C LEU A 450 30.96 -33.58 -0.23
N GLU A 451 32.14 -33.89 -0.76
CA GLU A 451 33.23 -34.53 0.01
C GLU A 451 34.04 -33.51 0.82
N ASN A 452 33.81 -33.44 2.13
CA ASN A 452 34.45 -32.48 3.01
C ASN A 452 35.66 -33.06 3.77
N ARG A 453 36.80 -33.19 3.09
CA ARG A 453 38.00 -33.90 3.60
C ARG A 453 38.49 -33.47 4.99
N ARG A 454 38.44 -32.17 5.34
CA ARG A 454 38.96 -31.67 6.64
C ARG A 454 38.26 -32.25 7.87
N SER A 455 36.95 -32.50 7.80
CA SER A 455 36.14 -32.94 8.95
C SER A 455 36.44 -34.37 9.43
N ILE A 456 37.15 -35.17 8.64
CA ILE A 456 37.49 -36.57 8.98
C ILE A 456 38.79 -36.64 9.81
N THR A 457 39.78 -35.81 9.47
CA THR A 457 41.09 -35.77 10.14
C THR A 457 40.96 -35.31 11.58
N GLU A 458 40.28 -34.18 11.82
CA GLU A 458 40.07 -33.60 13.14
C GLU A 458 39.37 -34.57 14.12
N LYS A 459 38.37 -35.32 13.63
CA LYS A 459 37.66 -36.33 14.43
C LYS A 459 38.53 -37.54 14.79
N THR A 460 39.44 -37.89 13.89
CA THR A 460 40.36 -39.02 14.10
C THR A 460 41.34 -38.66 15.21
N MET A 461 41.86 -37.43 15.22
CA MET A 461 42.70 -36.92 16.33
C MET A 461 41.97 -36.90 17.67
N PHE A 462 40.73 -36.39 17.73
CA PHE A 462 39.93 -36.39 18.98
C PHE A 462 39.70 -37.80 19.55
N LEU A 463 39.39 -38.77 18.69
CA LEU A 463 39.18 -40.15 19.14
C LEU A 463 40.49 -40.85 19.54
N LEU A 464 41.63 -40.48 18.93
CA LEU A 464 42.95 -40.92 19.37
C LEU A 464 43.33 -40.37 20.76
N ASP A 465 43.05 -39.09 21.06
CA ASP A 465 43.32 -38.49 22.38
C ASP A 465 42.48 -39.10 23.51
N ILE A 466 41.20 -39.41 23.25
CA ILE A 466 40.39 -40.22 24.18
C ILE A 466 40.95 -41.65 24.32
N GLY A 467 41.80 -42.11 23.40
CA GLY A 467 42.46 -43.42 23.44
C GLY A 467 41.65 -44.53 22.77
N PHE A 468 41.04 -44.27 21.62
CA PHE A 468 40.66 -45.32 20.66
C PHE A 468 41.86 -45.72 19.82
N VAL A 469 42.11 -47.02 19.66
CA VAL A 469 43.19 -47.51 18.77
C VAL A 469 42.86 -47.20 17.32
N GLU A 470 43.83 -46.63 16.59
CA GLU A 470 43.67 -46.25 15.19
C GLU A 470 43.22 -47.43 14.32
N ASN A 471 42.44 -47.15 13.27
CA ASN A 471 41.93 -48.12 12.29
C ASN A 471 41.10 -49.31 12.82
N SER A 472 40.95 -49.45 14.15
CA SER A 472 40.21 -50.52 14.82
C SER A 472 38.72 -50.52 14.47
N ASN A 473 38.06 -51.67 14.60
CA ASN A 473 36.60 -51.75 14.39
C ASN A 473 35.82 -50.92 15.42
N LYS A 474 36.35 -50.75 16.65
CA LYS A 474 35.78 -49.84 17.66
C LYS A 474 35.87 -48.37 17.21
N MET A 475 37.00 -47.95 16.63
CA MET A 475 37.18 -46.62 16.01
C MET A 475 36.20 -46.40 14.86
N LYS A 476 36.05 -47.37 13.95
CA LYS A 476 35.11 -47.29 12.81
C LYS A 476 33.64 -47.24 13.23
N VAL A 477 33.27 -47.86 14.35
CA VAL A 477 31.94 -47.75 14.96
C VAL A 477 31.77 -46.38 15.63
N ALA A 478 32.76 -45.91 16.39
CA ALA A 478 32.74 -44.58 17.01
C ALA A 478 32.59 -43.46 15.97
N GLN A 479 33.38 -43.47 14.89
CA GLN A 479 33.28 -42.52 13.78
C GLN A 479 31.89 -42.46 13.12
N LYS A 480 31.11 -43.56 13.14
CA LYS A 480 29.72 -43.60 12.66
C LYS A 480 28.71 -43.08 13.69
N ALA A 481 28.99 -43.25 14.99
CA ALA A 481 28.13 -42.79 16.09
C ALA A 481 28.27 -41.28 16.37
N PHE A 482 29.48 -40.72 16.23
CA PHE A 482 29.79 -39.32 16.55
C PHE A 482 29.43 -38.35 15.40
N GLN A 483 28.15 -37.96 15.33
CA GLN A 483 27.66 -36.92 14.42
C GLN A 483 27.80 -35.51 15.02
N GLY A 484 28.78 -34.75 14.52
CA GLY A 484 29.18 -33.42 15.03
C GLY A 484 30.54 -33.00 14.44
N ASN A 485 31.17 -31.96 14.97
CA ASN A 485 32.57 -31.57 14.68
C ASN A 485 33.50 -31.93 15.85
N ALA A 486 34.81 -32.07 15.61
CA ALA A 486 35.76 -32.50 16.65
C ALA A 486 35.81 -31.54 17.86
N TRP A 487 35.92 -30.24 17.61
CA TRP A 487 35.93 -29.21 18.66
C TRP A 487 34.65 -29.19 19.49
N GLU A 488 33.50 -29.53 18.89
CA GLU A 488 32.23 -29.62 19.62
C GLU A 488 32.21 -30.81 20.58
N PHE A 489 32.90 -31.90 20.24
CA PHE A 489 33.03 -33.05 21.13
C PHE A 489 34.06 -32.80 22.24
N GLN A 490 35.12 -32.05 21.95
CA GLN A 490 36.07 -31.57 22.96
C GLN A 490 35.36 -30.68 23.99
N GLU A 491 34.65 -29.62 23.56
CA GLU A 491 33.85 -28.74 24.42
C GLU A 491 32.88 -29.50 25.36
N ARG A 492 32.27 -30.59 24.86
CA ARG A 492 31.34 -31.45 25.61
C ARG A 492 32.04 -32.46 26.52
N PHE A 493 33.27 -32.86 26.19
CA PHE A 493 34.10 -33.72 27.02
C PHE A 493 34.68 -32.91 28.18
N ASP A 494 35.28 -31.75 27.87
CA ASP A 494 35.86 -30.83 28.85
C ASP A 494 34.80 -30.39 29.87
N CYS A 495 33.58 -30.05 29.42
CA CYS A 495 32.42 -29.78 30.28
C CYS A 495 32.15 -30.83 31.37
N ILE A 496 32.44 -32.11 31.12
CA ILE A 496 32.24 -33.20 32.08
C ILE A 496 33.43 -33.31 33.05
N VAL A 497 34.63 -32.97 32.61
CA VAL A 497 35.85 -32.92 33.44
C VAL A 497 35.86 -31.66 34.31
N GLU A 498 35.54 -30.49 33.75
CA GLU A 498 35.33 -29.19 34.41
C GLU A 498 34.31 -29.27 35.56
N ALA A 499 33.34 -30.18 35.49
CA ALA A 499 32.37 -30.43 36.55
C ALA A 499 32.98 -31.09 37.80
N GLY A 500 34.22 -31.59 37.75
CA GLY A 500 34.90 -32.26 38.86
C GLY A 500 35.00 -33.79 38.73
N LEU A 501 35.06 -34.33 37.51
CA LEU A 501 35.30 -35.76 37.27
C LEU A 501 36.68 -36.01 36.67
N ASP A 502 37.35 -37.08 37.11
CA ASP A 502 38.65 -37.49 36.57
C ASP A 502 38.60 -37.75 35.04
N ARG A 503 39.61 -37.25 34.34
CA ARG A 503 39.75 -37.36 32.88
C ARG A 503 39.79 -38.82 32.42
N GLU A 504 40.46 -39.71 33.14
CA GLU A 504 40.57 -41.12 32.71
C GLU A 504 39.23 -41.87 32.90
N ALA A 505 38.53 -41.60 34.01
CA ALA A 505 37.17 -42.07 34.26
C ALA A 505 36.17 -41.55 33.21
N VAL A 506 36.26 -40.28 32.80
CA VAL A 506 35.44 -39.73 31.71
C VAL A 506 35.81 -40.37 30.36
N CYS A 507 37.10 -40.60 30.06
CA CYS A 507 37.51 -41.36 28.87
C CYS A 507 36.93 -42.79 28.84
N LYS A 508 36.98 -43.52 29.97
CA LYS A 508 36.37 -44.85 30.12
C LYS A 508 34.84 -44.79 29.92
N MET A 509 34.18 -43.78 30.50
CA MET A 509 32.74 -43.54 30.36
C MET A 509 32.33 -43.27 28.91
N ILE A 510 33.02 -42.38 28.19
CA ILE A 510 32.69 -42.03 26.80
C ILE A 510 32.98 -43.18 25.83
N LYS A 511 34.00 -44.02 26.10
CA LYS A 511 34.23 -45.27 25.34
C LYS A 511 33.07 -46.26 25.47
N ALA A 512 32.45 -46.36 26.65
CA ALA A 512 31.29 -47.21 26.87
C ALA A 512 29.97 -46.61 26.34
N TYR A 513 29.80 -45.29 26.45
CA TYR A 513 28.56 -44.58 26.13
C TYR A 513 28.79 -43.34 25.25
N PRO A 514 29.23 -43.50 23.98
CA PRO A 514 29.59 -42.39 23.09
C PRO A 514 28.43 -41.42 22.80
N LEU A 515 27.18 -41.88 22.93
CA LEU A 515 25.98 -41.06 22.75
C LEU A 515 25.85 -39.91 23.76
N ILE A 516 26.64 -39.87 24.84
CA ILE A 516 26.66 -38.73 25.78
C ILE A 516 27.06 -37.43 25.05
N LEU A 517 28.10 -37.45 24.22
CA LEU A 517 28.56 -36.26 23.49
C LEU A 517 27.65 -35.88 22.30
N SER A 518 26.53 -36.59 22.08
CA SER A 518 25.47 -36.16 21.15
C SER A 518 24.63 -35.00 21.71
N GLN A 519 24.61 -34.82 23.04
CA GLN A 519 23.95 -33.71 23.70
C GLN A 519 24.77 -32.41 23.54
N SER A 520 24.16 -31.24 23.70
CA SER A 520 24.89 -29.97 23.77
C SER A 520 25.46 -29.71 25.18
N LYS A 521 26.52 -28.88 25.30
CA LYS A 521 27.13 -28.47 26.59
C LYS A 521 26.07 -28.06 27.62
N ALA A 522 25.22 -27.08 27.29
CA ALA A 522 24.10 -26.64 28.13
C ALA A 522 23.10 -27.74 28.56
N VAL A 523 22.93 -28.82 27.79
CA VAL A 523 22.07 -29.96 28.18
C VAL A 523 22.80 -30.96 29.09
N ILE A 524 24.12 -31.06 28.98
CA ILE A 524 24.97 -31.83 29.90
C ILE A 524 25.07 -31.11 31.25
N GLU A 525 25.40 -29.81 31.24
CA GLU A 525 25.46 -28.93 32.41
C GLU A 525 24.14 -28.97 33.20
N MET A 526 23.01 -28.69 32.54
CA MET A 526 21.67 -28.75 33.15
C MET A 526 21.31 -30.14 33.71
N LYS A 527 21.87 -31.23 33.16
CA LYS A 527 21.66 -32.59 33.70
C LYS A 527 22.54 -32.86 34.91
N ILE A 528 23.81 -32.41 34.90
CA ILE A 528 24.74 -32.53 36.03
C ILE A 528 24.24 -31.71 37.22
N ASP A 529 23.89 -30.44 36.99
CA ASP A 529 23.24 -29.58 37.99
C ASP A 529 21.96 -30.23 38.55
N PHE A 530 21.08 -30.75 37.68
CA PHE A 530 19.86 -31.41 38.15
C PHE A 530 20.15 -32.66 38.99
N LEU A 531 21.22 -33.41 38.72
CA LEU A 531 21.61 -34.58 39.51
C LEU A 531 22.16 -34.19 40.90
N VAL A 532 23.04 -33.20 40.95
CA VAL A 532 23.78 -32.82 42.16
C VAL A 532 22.97 -31.86 43.04
N ASN A 533 22.48 -30.76 42.47
CA ASN A 533 21.83 -29.69 43.23
C ASN A 533 20.35 -29.96 43.50
N HIS A 534 19.62 -30.49 42.50
CA HIS A 534 18.19 -30.76 42.64
C HIS A 534 17.86 -32.18 43.15
N LEU A 535 18.57 -33.22 42.70
CA LEU A 535 18.33 -34.60 43.16
C LEU A 535 19.24 -35.05 44.32
N ARG A 536 20.25 -34.25 44.71
CA ARG A 536 21.17 -34.51 45.82
C ARG A 536 21.99 -35.81 45.70
N TYR A 537 22.22 -36.31 44.48
CA TYR A 537 23.14 -37.44 44.24
C TYR A 537 24.58 -36.94 44.05
N PRO A 538 25.60 -37.67 44.52
CA PRO A 538 26.99 -37.30 44.28
C PRO A 538 27.33 -37.39 42.79
N LEU A 539 28.22 -36.51 42.31
CA LEU A 539 28.61 -36.42 40.89
C LEU A 539 29.16 -37.75 40.33
N SER A 540 29.82 -38.56 41.15
CA SER A 540 30.29 -39.91 40.82
C SER A 540 29.16 -40.87 40.34
N THR A 541 27.89 -40.56 40.63
CA THR A 541 26.71 -41.26 40.08
C THR A 541 26.66 -41.18 38.55
N VAL A 542 27.25 -40.15 37.93
CA VAL A 542 27.39 -40.07 36.46
C VAL A 542 28.30 -41.18 35.92
N LEU A 543 29.36 -41.56 36.64
CA LEU A 543 30.27 -42.63 36.22
C LEU A 543 29.63 -44.02 36.38
N THR A 544 28.83 -44.24 37.43
CA THR A 544 28.14 -45.52 37.66
C THR A 544 26.85 -45.68 36.85
N PHE A 545 26.20 -44.58 36.43
CA PHE A 545 25.05 -44.59 35.53
C PHE A 545 25.16 -43.56 34.38
N PRO A 546 26.14 -43.71 33.45
CA PRO A 546 26.39 -42.71 32.39
C PRO A 546 25.21 -42.43 31.48
N ARG A 547 24.34 -43.44 31.29
CA ARG A 547 23.13 -43.32 30.47
C ARG A 547 22.16 -42.25 31.00
N PHE A 548 22.26 -41.83 32.27
CA PHE A 548 21.57 -40.66 32.83
C PHE A 548 21.65 -39.45 31.89
N LEU A 549 22.85 -39.11 31.42
CA LEU A 549 23.08 -37.97 30.53
C LEU A 549 22.40 -38.13 29.16
N THR A 550 22.02 -39.34 28.75
CA THR A 550 21.32 -39.60 27.48
C THR A 550 19.78 -39.58 27.60
N TYR A 551 19.21 -39.74 28.81
CA TYR A 551 17.76 -39.71 28.98
C TYR A 551 17.19 -38.28 28.83
N GLY A 552 15.94 -38.18 28.35
CA GLY A 552 15.21 -36.92 28.27
C GLY A 552 14.81 -36.40 29.66
N ILE A 553 15.14 -35.14 29.98
CA ILE A 553 14.96 -34.58 31.33
C ILE A 553 13.51 -34.66 31.85
N LYS A 554 12.50 -34.56 30.96
CA LYS A 554 11.07 -34.76 31.31
C LYS A 554 10.77 -36.19 31.83
N ARG A 555 11.47 -37.23 31.33
CA ARG A 555 11.36 -38.62 31.81
C ARG A 555 12.00 -38.78 33.18
N VAL A 556 13.21 -38.23 33.35
CA VAL A 556 13.95 -38.27 34.61
C VAL A 556 13.14 -37.58 35.71
N LYS A 557 12.76 -36.31 35.51
CA LYS A 557 11.96 -35.53 36.48
C LYS A 557 10.70 -36.29 36.93
N ARG A 558 9.85 -36.70 35.99
CA ARG A 558 8.58 -37.41 36.31
C ARG A 558 8.80 -38.66 37.17
N ARG A 559 9.83 -39.46 36.87
CA ARG A 559 10.08 -40.74 37.55
C ARG A 559 10.75 -40.59 38.90
N VAL A 560 11.72 -39.69 39.02
CA VAL A 560 12.44 -39.51 40.29
C VAL A 560 11.57 -38.76 41.31
N PHE A 561 10.80 -37.74 40.90
CA PHE A 561 9.83 -37.12 41.80
C PHE A 561 8.75 -38.12 42.24
N MET A 562 8.22 -38.95 41.33
CA MET A 562 7.25 -39.99 41.69
C MET A 562 7.85 -41.05 42.63
N TYR A 563 9.07 -41.53 42.38
CA TYR A 563 9.72 -42.50 43.26
C TYR A 563 10.04 -41.92 44.64
N ASN A 564 10.56 -40.68 44.70
CA ASN A 564 10.81 -40.01 45.98
C ASN A 564 9.49 -39.84 46.75
N TRP A 565 8.43 -39.34 46.11
CA TRP A 565 7.12 -39.22 46.75
C TRP A 565 6.59 -40.56 47.26
N LEU A 566 6.63 -41.64 46.46
CA LEU A 566 6.22 -42.98 46.90
C LEU A 566 7.07 -43.51 48.07
N LYS A 567 8.38 -43.21 48.08
CA LYS A 567 9.29 -43.53 49.19
C LYS A 567 8.95 -42.72 50.45
N ASP A 568 8.64 -41.45 50.31
CA ASP A 568 8.24 -40.55 51.41
C ASP A 568 6.87 -40.94 51.98
N GLN A 569 5.99 -41.56 51.17
CA GLN A 569 4.76 -42.24 51.63
C GLN A 569 4.99 -43.68 52.15
N GLY A 570 6.23 -44.16 52.21
CA GLY A 570 6.57 -45.53 52.67
C GLY A 570 6.16 -46.67 51.72
N THR A 571 5.66 -46.37 50.53
CA THR A 571 5.09 -47.34 49.57
C THR A 571 6.09 -47.91 48.55
N ALA A 572 7.32 -47.39 48.50
CA ALA A 572 8.39 -47.88 47.62
C ALA A 572 9.63 -48.29 48.43
N ASP A 573 10.22 -49.45 48.08
CA ASP A 573 11.45 -49.95 48.72
C ASP A 573 12.59 -48.91 48.57
N PRO A 574 13.12 -48.35 49.67
CA PRO A 574 14.11 -47.28 49.61
C PRO A 574 15.47 -47.70 49.05
N ARG A 575 15.71 -49.01 48.86
CA ARG A 575 16.96 -49.59 48.33
C ARG A 575 17.08 -49.50 46.81
N TYR A 576 16.03 -49.06 46.09
CA TYR A 576 16.12 -48.92 44.63
C TYR A 576 17.03 -47.76 44.21
N ALA A 577 18.14 -48.11 43.54
CA ALA A 577 19.06 -47.14 42.94
C ALA A 577 18.40 -46.31 41.83
N LEU A 578 18.87 -45.07 41.67
CA LEU A 578 18.43 -44.10 40.65
C LEU A 578 18.43 -44.69 39.23
N SER A 579 19.42 -45.52 38.91
CA SER A 579 19.55 -46.24 37.65
C SER A 579 18.33 -47.14 37.36
N THR A 580 17.85 -47.88 38.35
CA THR A 580 16.67 -48.76 38.26
C THR A 580 15.38 -47.96 38.02
N VAL A 581 15.22 -46.83 38.71
CA VAL A 581 14.07 -45.92 38.60
C VAL A 581 14.00 -45.27 37.21
N VAL A 582 15.13 -44.79 36.69
CA VAL A 582 15.18 -44.04 35.42
C VAL A 582 15.19 -44.96 34.18
N SER A 583 15.89 -46.10 34.24
CA SER A 583 16.21 -46.89 33.03
C SER A 583 15.10 -47.81 32.52
N CYS A 584 14.18 -48.26 33.39
CA CYS A 584 13.16 -49.25 33.03
C CYS A 584 12.16 -48.73 31.97
N SER A 585 11.50 -49.65 31.25
CA SER A 585 10.41 -49.30 30.33
C SER A 585 9.23 -48.65 31.06
N ASP A 586 8.31 -47.99 30.36
CA ASP A 586 7.16 -47.35 31.01
C ASP A 586 6.15 -48.37 31.53
N ALA A 587 5.95 -49.48 30.81
CA ALA A 587 5.21 -50.64 31.31
C ALA A 587 5.87 -51.26 32.57
N CYS A 588 7.20 -51.36 32.62
CA CYS A 588 7.91 -51.86 33.80
C CYS A 588 7.84 -50.90 35.00
N PHE A 589 7.91 -49.59 34.74
CA PHE A 589 7.74 -48.56 35.77
C PHE A 589 6.32 -48.60 36.35
N ILE A 590 5.28 -48.58 35.50
CA ILE A 590 3.87 -48.64 35.93
C ILE A 590 3.56 -49.96 36.64
N ARG A 591 4.12 -51.10 36.19
CA ARG A 591 3.94 -52.40 36.89
C ARG A 591 4.64 -52.46 38.25
N LYS A 592 5.75 -51.73 38.44
CA LYS A 592 6.44 -51.64 39.75
C LYS A 592 5.84 -50.57 40.67
N TYR A 593 5.19 -49.57 40.11
CA TYR A 593 4.61 -48.42 40.81
C TYR A 593 3.19 -48.17 40.28
N PRO A 594 2.21 -49.04 40.57
CA PRO A 594 0.88 -49.01 39.96
C PRO A 594 0.01 -47.86 40.51
N LEU A 595 -0.05 -46.77 39.76
CA LEU A 595 -0.93 -45.63 40.02
C LEU A 595 -2.33 -45.88 39.42
N SER A 596 -3.11 -46.75 40.06
CA SER A 596 -4.45 -47.19 39.61
C SER A 596 -5.45 -46.05 39.40
N GLU A 597 -5.38 -44.99 40.21
CA GLU A 597 -6.39 -43.92 40.21
C GLU A 597 -6.01 -42.71 39.33
N TYR A 598 -4.71 -42.46 39.13
CA TYR A 598 -4.22 -41.18 38.59
C TYR A 598 -4.27 -41.07 37.06
N TYR A 599 -4.25 -42.19 36.32
CA TYR A 599 -4.41 -42.16 34.85
C TYR A 599 -5.85 -41.78 34.46
N THR A 600 -6.83 -42.22 35.23
CA THR A 600 -8.25 -41.87 35.10
C THR A 600 -8.43 -40.36 35.28
N ALA A 601 -7.81 -39.78 36.30
CA ALA A 601 -7.83 -38.33 36.55
C ALA A 601 -7.28 -37.51 35.36
N ILE A 602 -6.17 -37.93 34.73
CA ILE A 602 -5.59 -37.20 33.58
C ILE A 602 -6.50 -37.25 32.34
N ILE A 603 -7.19 -38.38 32.11
CA ILE A 603 -8.16 -38.53 31.00
C ILE A 603 -9.47 -37.79 31.30
N LEU A 604 -9.90 -37.71 32.56
CA LEU A 604 -11.02 -36.88 32.97
C LEU A 604 -10.70 -35.39 32.85
N LEU A 605 -9.52 -34.94 33.29
CA LEU A 605 -9.08 -33.54 33.16
C LEU A 605 -9.01 -33.08 31.71
N SER A 606 -8.54 -33.92 30.78
CA SER A 606 -8.52 -33.54 29.34
C SER A 606 -9.91 -33.45 28.71
N LYS A 607 -10.93 -34.10 29.29
CA LYS A 607 -12.34 -33.95 28.91
C LYS A 607 -13.02 -32.78 29.62
N LEU A 608 -12.74 -32.55 30.90
CA LEU A 608 -13.29 -31.44 31.71
C LEU A 608 -12.83 -30.07 31.19
N VAL A 609 -11.60 -29.94 30.69
CA VAL A 609 -11.14 -28.69 30.04
C VAL A 609 -11.85 -28.40 28.71
N ALA A 610 -12.55 -29.38 28.12
CA ALA A 610 -13.34 -29.21 26.90
C ALA A 610 -14.82 -28.85 27.15
N PHE A 611 -15.32 -28.97 28.38
CA PHE A 611 -16.72 -28.69 28.74
C PHE A 611 -16.81 -27.88 30.05
N ASN A 612 -17.25 -26.63 29.95
CA ASN A 612 -17.62 -25.83 31.13
C ASN A 612 -18.82 -26.48 31.85
N CYS A 613 -18.59 -27.01 33.04
CA CYS A 613 -19.63 -27.21 34.06
C CYS A 613 -18.99 -27.04 35.46
N PRO A 614 -19.68 -26.44 36.45
CA PRO A 614 -19.14 -26.25 37.79
C PRO A 614 -19.30 -27.51 38.64
N TYR A 615 -18.38 -27.75 39.58
CA TYR A 615 -18.62 -28.00 41.01
C TYR A 615 -17.29 -28.13 41.77
N GLN A 616 -17.32 -28.26 43.09
CA GLN A 616 -16.17 -28.04 43.99
C GLN A 616 -15.06 -29.10 43.85
N THR A 617 -13.81 -28.66 43.74
CA THR A 617 -12.58 -29.44 44.02
C THR A 617 -11.50 -28.49 44.54
N ASP A 618 -10.61 -29.00 45.40
CA ASP A 618 -9.64 -28.24 46.20
C ASP A 618 -8.70 -27.35 45.35
N ASP A 619 -8.59 -26.07 45.71
CA ASP A 619 -7.79 -25.06 45.01
C ASP A 619 -6.30 -25.42 44.94
N LYS A 620 -5.76 -26.17 45.92
CA LYS A 620 -4.35 -26.58 45.93
C LYS A 620 -4.01 -27.48 44.75
N VAL A 621 -4.91 -28.42 44.40
CA VAL A 621 -4.75 -29.32 43.24
C VAL A 621 -4.89 -28.55 41.92
N ARG A 622 -5.80 -27.56 41.91
CA ARG A 622 -5.98 -26.62 40.78
C ARG A 622 -4.72 -25.83 40.47
N GLN A 623 -4.01 -25.37 41.51
CA GLN A 623 -2.83 -24.52 41.38
C GLN A 623 -1.65 -25.26 40.74
N GLU A 624 -1.36 -26.50 41.19
CA GLU A 624 -0.28 -27.33 40.62
C GLU A 624 -0.57 -27.76 39.17
N LEU A 625 -1.82 -28.13 38.86
CA LEU A 625 -2.22 -28.49 37.50
C LEU A 625 -2.13 -27.31 36.51
N ALA A 626 -2.52 -26.10 36.94
CA ALA A 626 -2.36 -24.89 36.15
C ALA A 626 -0.87 -24.59 35.86
N GLN A 627 -0.01 -24.74 36.86
CA GLN A 627 1.42 -24.49 36.73
C GLN A 627 2.10 -25.49 35.77
N ALA A 628 1.66 -26.75 35.75
CA ALA A 628 2.09 -27.75 34.77
C ALA A 628 1.59 -27.47 33.33
N ALA A 629 0.39 -26.89 33.18
CA ALA A 629 -0.18 -26.56 31.87
C ALA A 629 0.53 -25.38 31.18
N CYS A 630 0.85 -24.31 31.93
CA CYS A 630 1.53 -23.12 31.38
C CYS A 630 2.85 -23.47 30.67
N VAL A 631 3.67 -24.35 31.27
CA VAL A 631 4.99 -24.77 30.75
C VAL A 631 4.90 -25.53 29.40
N MET A 632 3.71 -25.98 28.99
CA MET A 632 3.50 -26.69 27.72
C MET A 632 3.02 -25.77 26.57
N LEU A 633 2.50 -24.57 26.85
CA LEU A 633 1.87 -23.70 25.84
C LEU A 633 2.82 -22.66 25.21
N ASP A 634 3.81 -22.17 25.97
CA ASP A 634 4.67 -21.03 25.58
C ASP A 634 5.37 -21.17 24.22
N ILE A 635 5.74 -22.39 23.84
CA ILE A 635 6.51 -22.69 22.62
C ILE A 635 5.77 -22.28 21.34
N THR A 636 4.44 -22.13 21.37
CA THR A 636 3.63 -21.79 20.18
C THR A 636 3.39 -20.29 19.98
N CYS A 637 3.73 -19.44 20.96
CA CYS A 637 3.26 -18.05 20.99
C CYS A 637 4.14 -17.07 20.19
N GLN A 638 5.46 -17.26 20.18
CA GLN A 638 6.42 -16.26 19.68
C GLN A 638 6.31 -15.97 18.17
N ASP A 639 6.09 -16.99 17.32
CA ASP A 639 6.07 -16.78 15.87
C ASP A 639 4.72 -16.26 15.32
N ARG A 640 3.60 -16.54 16.01
CA ARG A 640 2.32 -15.86 15.72
C ARG A 640 2.42 -14.34 15.89
N MET A 641 3.25 -13.85 16.81
CA MET A 641 3.40 -12.41 17.07
C MET A 641 4.23 -11.66 16.02
N LYS A 642 5.27 -12.29 15.43
CA LYS A 642 6.13 -11.64 14.41
C LYS A 642 5.36 -11.35 13.11
N LEU A 643 4.50 -12.28 12.68
CA LEU A 643 3.62 -12.10 11.50
C LEU A 643 2.58 -11.00 11.70
N ARG A 644 2.00 -10.91 12.91
CA ARG A 644 1.04 -9.85 13.26
C ARG A 644 1.62 -8.46 13.05
N LEU A 645 2.87 -8.20 13.46
CA LEU A 645 3.54 -6.89 13.41
C LEU A 645 3.57 -6.26 12.01
N ALA A 646 4.09 -6.99 11.00
CA ALA A 646 4.15 -6.46 9.63
C ALA A 646 2.74 -6.25 9.04
N SER A 647 1.82 -7.17 9.34
CA SER A 647 0.42 -7.06 8.91
C SER A 647 -0.37 -5.97 9.64
N LEU A 648 0.10 -5.49 10.80
CA LEU A 648 -0.53 -4.43 11.58
C LEU A 648 -0.21 -3.07 10.96
N LEU A 649 1.08 -2.74 10.83
CA LEU A 649 1.52 -1.48 10.22
C LEU A 649 1.07 -1.37 8.76
N SER A 650 1.05 -2.48 8.01
CA SER A 650 0.47 -2.49 6.66
C SER A 650 -1.02 -2.20 6.68
N TRP A 651 -1.81 -2.82 7.57
CA TRP A 651 -3.26 -2.61 7.62
C TRP A 651 -3.64 -1.18 8.09
N VAL A 652 -2.94 -0.66 9.10
CA VAL A 652 -3.10 0.71 9.64
C VAL A 652 -2.68 1.80 8.64
N SER A 653 -1.85 1.46 7.65
CA SER A 653 -1.48 2.32 6.53
C SER A 653 -2.34 2.12 5.27
N SER A 654 -2.91 0.94 5.03
CA SER A 654 -3.66 0.62 3.81
C SER A 654 -5.18 0.82 3.94
N ASN A 655 -5.79 0.42 5.07
CA ASN A 655 -7.25 0.38 5.21
C ASN A 655 -7.82 1.61 5.94
N LEU A 656 -6.97 2.41 6.59
CA LEU A 656 -7.36 3.65 7.28
C LEU A 656 -6.98 4.92 6.51
N PHE A 657 -6.73 4.80 5.21
CA PHE A 657 -6.24 5.90 4.35
C PHE A 657 -7.06 6.12 3.06
N LYS A 658 -8.36 5.78 3.10
CA LYS A 658 -9.37 6.31 2.17
C LYS A 658 -10.31 7.24 2.91
N ASN A 659 -9.97 8.54 2.91
CA ASN A 659 -10.88 9.67 2.69
C ASN A 659 -10.17 10.98 2.99
N ARG A 660 -9.83 11.74 1.94
CA ARG A 660 -9.55 13.18 2.04
C ARG A 660 -10.88 13.93 2.03
N VAL A 661 -11.68 13.79 3.10
CA VAL A 661 -12.73 14.78 3.35
C VAL A 661 -12.03 16.11 3.64
N ARG A 662 -12.32 17.13 2.82
CA ARG A 662 -11.90 18.50 3.12
C ARG A 662 -12.83 19.05 4.20
N SER A 663 -12.52 18.79 5.46
CA SER A 663 -13.14 19.49 6.58
C SER A 663 -12.68 20.96 6.55
N SER A 664 -13.52 21.84 5.99
CA SER A 664 -13.34 23.29 6.11
C SER A 664 -13.31 23.69 7.60
N PRO A 665 -12.43 24.61 8.02
CA PRO A 665 -12.37 25.03 9.42
C PRO A 665 -13.58 25.91 9.77
N ILE A 666 -14.48 25.40 10.59
CA ILE A 666 -15.54 26.19 11.24
C ILE A 666 -14.95 26.78 12.53
N PRO A 667 -14.90 28.11 12.70
CA PRO A 667 -14.53 28.73 13.97
C PRO A 667 -15.69 28.63 14.96
N PHE A 668 -15.45 28.07 16.15
CA PHE A 668 -16.36 28.23 17.29
C PHE A 668 -16.03 29.51 18.05
N HIS A 669 -17.05 30.33 18.31
CA HIS A 669 -17.07 31.30 19.42
C HIS A 669 -18.43 31.19 20.16
N PRO A 670 -18.49 31.50 21.47
CA PRO A 670 -19.59 31.02 22.32
C PRO A 670 -20.74 32.02 22.53
N ILE A 671 -21.95 31.47 22.59
CA ILE A 671 -23.12 31.78 23.44
C ILE A 671 -23.31 33.25 23.90
N GLY A 672 -24.46 33.83 23.51
CA GLY A 672 -25.13 34.94 24.19
C GLY A 672 -26.64 34.88 23.96
N TYR A 673 -27.45 35.01 25.02
CA TYR A 673 -28.93 34.97 24.96
C TYR A 673 -29.52 36.37 24.72
N VAL A 674 -30.74 36.43 24.16
CA VAL A 674 -31.97 36.95 24.80
C VAL A 674 -33.13 36.88 23.81
N CYS A 675 -34.33 36.53 24.29
CA CYS A 675 -35.55 36.42 23.49
C CYS A 675 -36.38 37.72 23.55
N SER A 676 -37.10 38.05 22.47
CA SER A 676 -38.21 39.02 22.50
C SER A 676 -39.21 38.77 21.37
N ALA A 677 -40.46 38.60 21.75
CA ALA A 677 -41.70 38.62 20.98
C ALA A 677 -42.78 39.29 21.88
N PRO A 678 -44.05 39.52 21.50
CA PRO A 678 -44.74 39.22 20.23
C PRO A 678 -45.53 40.46 19.70
N ILE A 679 -46.78 40.26 19.24
CA ILE A 679 -47.90 41.21 18.95
C ILE A 679 -48.15 41.51 17.44
N PHE A 680 -49.39 41.57 16.91
CA PHE A 680 -50.60 40.73 17.03
C PHE A 680 -51.68 41.21 16.02
N ARG A 681 -52.56 40.30 15.51
CA ARG A 681 -53.89 40.57 14.88
C ARG A 681 -53.93 41.31 13.51
N MET A 682 -54.96 41.17 12.65
CA MET A 682 -56.20 40.33 12.66
C MET A 682 -56.64 39.89 11.24
N TYR A 683 -57.68 39.04 11.17
CA TYR A 683 -58.34 38.36 10.02
C TYR A 683 -58.64 39.22 8.75
N GLY A 684 -58.86 38.63 7.56
CA GLY A 684 -58.82 37.19 7.18
C GLY A 684 -59.51 36.82 5.84
N THR A 685 -59.97 35.57 5.73
CA THR A 685 -60.73 34.90 4.63
C THR A 685 -60.01 34.46 3.34
N ASN A 686 -59.52 33.21 3.36
CA ASN A 686 -59.69 32.11 2.39
C ASN A 686 -59.26 32.26 0.91
N GLY A 687 -58.32 31.41 0.45
CA GLY A 687 -57.98 31.34 -0.99
C GLY A 687 -56.96 30.29 -1.49
N ALA A 688 -56.72 29.17 -0.77
CA ALA A 688 -55.81 28.06 -1.15
C ALA A 688 -54.31 28.41 -1.36
N SER A 689 -53.41 27.69 -0.69
CA SER A 689 -51.97 27.99 -0.66
C SER A 689 -51.13 27.10 -1.58
N GLU A 690 -50.42 27.70 -2.52
CA GLU A 690 -49.10 27.19 -2.93
C GLU A 690 -48.08 27.50 -1.81
N ILE A 691 -47.03 26.68 -1.67
CA ILE A 691 -45.96 26.89 -0.69
C ILE A 691 -44.67 27.20 -1.44
N GLU A 692 -44.14 28.40 -1.24
CA GLU A 692 -42.92 28.89 -1.89
C GLU A 692 -41.66 28.24 -1.31
N ASP A 693 -40.71 27.87 -2.19
CA ASP A 693 -39.36 27.47 -1.80
C ASP A 693 -38.59 28.69 -1.25
N SER A 694 -37.97 28.53 -0.07
CA SER A 694 -37.20 29.60 0.57
C SER A 694 -35.69 29.56 0.25
N GLU A 695 -35.09 30.75 0.17
CA GLU A 695 -33.74 30.98 -0.38
C GLU A 695 -32.61 30.18 0.30
N ASN A 696 -31.63 29.72 -0.48
CA ASN A 696 -30.38 29.16 0.05
C ASN A 696 -29.16 29.97 -0.40
N SER A 697 -28.64 30.82 0.50
CA SER A 697 -27.61 31.82 0.17
C SER A 697 -26.20 31.22 0.01
N TYR A 698 -25.56 31.43 -1.15
CA TYR A 698 -24.14 31.13 -1.36
C TYR A 698 -23.25 32.33 -1.01
N LYS A 699 -22.81 32.41 0.25
CA LYS A 699 -21.84 33.42 0.70
C LYS A 699 -20.46 33.20 0.06
N ALA A 700 -20.08 34.10 -0.85
CA ALA A 700 -18.72 34.15 -1.39
C ALA A 700 -17.71 34.57 -0.30
N SER A 701 -16.55 33.92 -0.27
CA SER A 701 -15.37 34.36 0.49
C SER A 701 -14.27 34.82 -0.46
N SER A 702 -13.61 35.93 -0.16
CA SER A 702 -12.80 36.68 -1.12
C SER A 702 -11.29 36.47 -0.95
N GLY A 703 -10.59 36.30 -2.07
CA GLY A 703 -9.14 36.40 -2.21
C GLY A 703 -8.81 37.30 -3.41
N LYS A 704 -7.96 38.32 -3.23
CA LYS A 704 -7.78 39.41 -4.20
C LYS A 704 -7.17 38.94 -5.53
N GLY A 705 -7.74 39.39 -6.66
CA GLY A 705 -7.32 38.92 -8.00
C GLY A 705 -7.73 39.74 -9.23
N LYS A 706 -7.74 41.10 -9.14
CA LYS A 706 -7.99 42.07 -10.24
C LYS A 706 -9.38 42.02 -10.94
N ASN A 707 -9.73 43.10 -11.61
CA ASN A 707 -11.07 43.37 -12.14
C ASN A 707 -11.41 42.52 -13.38
N ALA A 708 -12.62 41.97 -13.39
CA ALA A 708 -13.40 41.67 -14.58
C ALA A 708 -14.83 42.17 -14.34
N GLY A 709 -15.51 42.68 -15.38
CA GLY A 709 -16.82 43.32 -15.23
C GLY A 709 -17.91 42.36 -14.75
N ARG A 710 -18.70 42.76 -13.74
CA ARG A 710 -19.93 42.05 -13.38
C ARG A 710 -21.04 42.45 -14.34
N ILE A 711 -21.59 41.48 -15.07
CA ILE A 711 -22.82 41.63 -15.85
C ILE A 711 -23.96 42.06 -14.91
N SER A 712 -24.69 43.11 -15.28
CA SER A 712 -25.75 43.68 -14.43
C SER A 712 -26.90 42.70 -14.21
N CYS A 713 -27.69 42.93 -13.16
CA CYS A 713 -28.88 42.13 -12.89
C CYS A 713 -29.92 42.24 -14.03
N SER A 714 -30.12 43.45 -14.58
CA SER A 714 -31.04 43.68 -15.69
C SER A 714 -30.61 42.99 -17.00
N ILE A 715 -29.30 43.00 -17.32
CA ILE A 715 -28.80 42.30 -18.51
C ILE A 715 -28.97 40.79 -18.38
N ARG A 716 -28.75 40.22 -17.18
CA ARG A 716 -29.01 38.80 -16.96
C ARG A 716 -30.50 38.47 -17.10
N LYS A 717 -31.40 39.30 -16.54
CA LYS A 717 -32.84 39.07 -16.70
C LYS A 717 -33.28 39.11 -18.17
N GLU A 718 -32.87 40.10 -18.95
CA GLU A 718 -33.19 40.15 -20.39
C GLU A 718 -32.63 38.93 -21.17
N ALA A 719 -31.55 38.29 -20.67
CA ALA A 719 -31.01 37.05 -21.21
C ALA A 719 -31.76 35.78 -20.73
N GLU A 720 -32.22 35.75 -19.47
CA GLU A 720 -33.09 34.72 -18.90
C GLU A 720 -34.45 34.71 -19.63
N ASP A 721 -35.05 35.89 -19.83
CA ASP A 721 -36.31 36.09 -20.54
C ASP A 721 -36.17 35.70 -22.03
N ALA A 722 -35.10 36.11 -22.72
CA ALA A 722 -34.85 35.73 -24.12
C ALA A 722 -34.54 34.23 -24.31
N LEU A 723 -33.92 33.57 -23.32
CA LEU A 723 -33.70 32.12 -23.34
C LEU A 723 -34.99 31.35 -23.02
N LEU A 724 -35.85 31.88 -22.16
CA LEU A 724 -37.19 31.35 -21.90
C LEU A 724 -38.08 31.42 -23.15
N ASP A 725 -38.13 32.56 -23.85
CA ASP A 725 -38.87 32.73 -25.11
C ASP A 725 -38.38 31.76 -26.21
N TYR A 726 -37.07 31.48 -26.26
CA TYR A 726 -36.54 30.44 -27.13
C TYR A 726 -37.02 29.04 -26.70
N LEU A 727 -36.74 28.62 -25.46
CA LEU A 727 -37.01 27.26 -24.98
C LEU A 727 -38.51 26.92 -24.96
N HIS A 728 -39.37 27.85 -24.53
CA HIS A 728 -40.81 27.68 -24.53
C HIS A 728 -41.42 28.01 -25.91
N GLY A 729 -41.31 29.26 -26.34
CA GLY A 729 -42.01 29.78 -27.53
C GLY A 729 -41.48 29.30 -28.88
N THR A 730 -40.18 28.99 -28.98
CA THR A 730 -39.56 28.52 -30.25
C THR A 730 -39.33 27.00 -30.26
N ARG A 731 -39.07 26.38 -29.10
CA ARG A 731 -38.69 24.96 -28.99
C ARG A 731 -39.78 24.07 -28.38
N GLY A 732 -40.84 24.65 -27.83
CA GLY A 732 -42.03 23.92 -27.38
C GLY A 732 -41.87 23.15 -26.06
N LEU A 733 -40.86 23.47 -25.24
CA LEU A 733 -40.73 22.90 -23.90
C LEU A 733 -41.83 23.43 -22.97
N GLN A 734 -42.17 22.69 -21.91
CA GLN A 734 -43.12 23.17 -20.91
C GLN A 734 -42.59 24.43 -20.23
N PHE A 735 -43.46 25.41 -19.98
CA PHE A 735 -43.08 26.73 -19.46
C PHE A 735 -42.24 26.64 -18.18
N THR A 736 -42.68 25.81 -17.23
CA THR A 736 -42.02 25.59 -15.93
C THR A 736 -40.62 24.97 -16.04
N ASP A 737 -40.36 24.17 -17.07
CA ASP A 737 -39.05 23.57 -17.32
C ASP A 737 -38.14 24.51 -18.12
N ALA A 738 -38.68 25.24 -19.10
CA ALA A 738 -37.98 26.31 -19.81
C ALA A 738 -37.56 27.45 -18.86
N GLU A 739 -38.42 27.81 -17.90
CA GLU A 739 -38.16 28.80 -16.85
C GLU A 739 -37.12 28.30 -15.84
N ASN A 740 -37.19 27.03 -15.44
CA ASN A 740 -36.14 26.42 -14.61
C ASN A 740 -34.78 26.44 -15.34
N MET A 741 -34.77 26.08 -16.63
CA MET A 741 -33.58 26.07 -17.48
C MET A 741 -32.98 27.46 -17.66
N SER A 742 -33.78 28.50 -17.89
CA SER A 742 -33.26 29.86 -18.06
C SER A 742 -32.71 30.42 -16.75
N LYS A 743 -33.48 30.35 -15.65
CA LYS A 743 -33.09 30.95 -14.35
C LYS A 743 -31.94 30.23 -13.65
N ASN A 744 -31.76 28.91 -13.87
CA ASN A 744 -30.77 28.10 -13.15
C ASN A 744 -29.55 27.66 -13.99
N SER A 745 -29.28 28.29 -15.14
CA SER A 745 -28.07 28.00 -15.95
C SER A 745 -27.10 29.21 -16.10
N PRO A 746 -26.64 29.82 -14.98
CA PRO A 746 -25.89 31.07 -15.00
C PRO A 746 -24.55 31.01 -15.74
N LEU A 747 -23.84 29.86 -15.78
CA LEU A 747 -22.58 29.69 -16.51
C LEU A 747 -22.83 29.52 -18.01
N PHE A 748 -23.92 28.85 -18.40
CA PHE A 748 -24.40 28.82 -19.78
C PHE A 748 -24.84 30.22 -20.27
N LEU A 749 -25.58 30.98 -19.46
CA LEU A 749 -25.90 32.38 -19.77
C LEU A 749 -24.63 33.24 -19.91
N ASP A 750 -23.66 33.08 -19.01
CA ASP A 750 -22.36 33.74 -19.09
C ASP A 750 -21.55 33.30 -20.34
N LYS A 751 -21.81 32.12 -20.92
CA LYS A 751 -21.23 31.66 -22.19
C LYS A 751 -21.95 32.29 -23.38
N LEU A 752 -23.29 32.26 -23.38
CA LEU A 752 -24.14 32.83 -24.44
C LEU A 752 -23.90 34.35 -24.60
N LEU A 753 -23.83 35.09 -23.49
CA LEU A 753 -23.53 36.53 -23.44
C LEU A 753 -22.11 36.89 -23.91
N LYS A 754 -21.22 35.90 -24.10
CA LYS A 754 -19.88 36.07 -24.70
C LYS A 754 -19.81 35.59 -26.15
N GLN A 755 -20.89 34.98 -26.67
CA GLN A 755 -21.03 34.57 -28.08
C GLN A 755 -21.85 35.58 -28.89
N VAL A 756 -22.74 36.34 -28.23
CA VAL A 756 -23.36 37.54 -28.79
C VAL A 756 -22.35 38.70 -28.69
N ASP A 757 -21.97 39.27 -29.83
CA ASP A 757 -20.92 40.29 -29.96
C ASP A 757 -21.47 41.70 -29.60
N ILE A 758 -21.90 41.87 -28.33
CA ILE A 758 -22.73 43.01 -27.85
C ILE A 758 -22.14 44.38 -28.21
N GLU A 759 -20.80 44.52 -28.20
CA GLU A 759 -20.09 45.78 -28.51
C GLU A 759 -20.12 46.17 -30.00
N ARG A 760 -20.49 45.25 -30.90
CA ARG A 760 -20.55 45.48 -32.35
C ARG A 760 -21.95 45.77 -32.88
N GLU A 761 -22.99 45.36 -32.18
CA GLU A 761 -24.37 45.43 -32.68
C GLU A 761 -25.21 46.57 -32.10
N ILE A 762 -24.75 47.25 -31.04
CA ILE A 762 -25.53 48.26 -30.30
C ILE A 762 -24.83 49.63 -30.29
N PRO A 763 -25.22 50.57 -31.16
CA PRO A 763 -24.80 51.97 -31.07
C PRO A 763 -25.22 52.62 -29.72
N ALA A 764 -24.41 53.56 -29.22
CA ALA A 764 -24.58 54.14 -27.89
C ALA A 764 -25.75 55.16 -27.79
N THR A 765 -26.99 54.68 -27.88
CA THR A 765 -28.23 55.47 -27.66
C THR A 765 -29.16 54.83 -26.62
N LYS A 766 -29.96 55.65 -25.95
CA LYS A 766 -30.57 55.36 -24.63
C LYS A 766 -31.72 54.32 -24.61
N ASN A 767 -31.49 53.05 -24.97
CA ASN A 767 -32.34 51.95 -24.47
C ASN A 767 -31.73 50.52 -24.52
N ASN A 768 -30.41 50.39 -24.29
CA ASN A 768 -29.62 49.17 -24.54
C ASN A 768 -30.15 47.85 -23.95
N GLN A 769 -31.01 47.87 -22.91
CA GLN A 769 -31.46 46.65 -22.22
C GLN A 769 -32.33 45.76 -23.14
N LYS A 770 -33.42 46.31 -23.69
CA LYS A 770 -34.26 45.59 -24.66
C LYS A 770 -33.53 45.26 -25.97
N GLU A 771 -32.47 45.97 -26.29
CA GLU A 771 -31.65 45.69 -27.46
C GLU A 771 -30.71 44.50 -27.25
N ILE A 772 -30.23 44.27 -26.03
CA ILE A 772 -29.52 43.03 -25.65
C ILE A 772 -30.48 41.84 -25.69
N GLY A 773 -31.68 41.93 -25.10
CA GLY A 773 -32.69 40.87 -25.18
C GLY A 773 -33.05 40.52 -26.64
N ARG A 774 -33.25 41.53 -27.50
CA ARG A 774 -33.44 41.37 -28.95
C ARG A 774 -32.23 40.76 -29.65
N ALA A 775 -31.00 41.14 -29.29
CA ALA A 775 -29.78 40.59 -29.89
C ALA A 775 -29.61 39.10 -29.55
N ILE A 776 -29.89 38.71 -28.30
CA ILE A 776 -29.88 37.30 -27.86
C ILE A 776 -30.98 36.50 -28.57
N ALA A 777 -32.22 37.00 -28.59
CA ALA A 777 -33.33 36.34 -29.30
C ALA A 777 -33.03 36.20 -30.81
N ARG A 778 -32.42 37.22 -31.44
CA ARG A 778 -31.97 37.18 -32.84
C ARG A 778 -30.83 36.18 -33.04
N PHE A 779 -29.88 36.09 -32.11
CA PHE A 779 -28.80 35.11 -32.16
C PHE A 779 -29.36 33.69 -32.08
N LEU A 780 -30.18 33.38 -31.08
CA LEU A 780 -30.82 32.07 -30.87
C LEU A 780 -31.73 31.66 -32.03
N ARG A 781 -32.37 32.62 -32.71
CA ARG A 781 -33.20 32.37 -33.91
C ARG A 781 -32.40 31.83 -35.11
N TYR A 782 -31.10 32.11 -35.20
CA TYR A 782 -30.23 31.69 -36.31
C TYR A 782 -29.11 30.73 -35.90
N HIS A 783 -28.81 30.61 -34.61
CA HIS A 783 -27.77 29.75 -34.04
C HIS A 783 -28.39 28.80 -33.02
N PRO A 784 -28.75 27.55 -33.40
CA PRO A 784 -29.30 26.59 -32.47
C PRO A 784 -28.27 26.25 -31.38
N ILE A 785 -28.69 26.39 -30.12
CA ILE A 785 -27.87 26.03 -28.96
C ILE A 785 -27.98 24.53 -28.65
N ASN A 786 -26.99 24.01 -27.92
CA ASN A 786 -27.08 22.69 -27.30
C ASN A 786 -27.92 22.79 -26.02
N GLU A 787 -29.21 22.50 -26.11
CA GLU A 787 -30.20 22.60 -25.02
C GLU A 787 -29.85 21.71 -23.81
N PHE A 788 -29.06 20.66 -24.01
CA PHE A 788 -28.59 19.79 -22.93
C PHE A 788 -27.59 20.49 -21.99
N GLU A 789 -26.90 21.56 -22.42
CA GLU A 789 -26.03 22.35 -21.54
C GLU A 789 -26.82 23.11 -20.45
N PRO A 790 -27.76 24.03 -20.77
CA PRO A 790 -28.56 24.69 -19.74
C PRO A 790 -29.47 23.72 -18.99
N PHE A 791 -29.93 22.63 -19.64
CA PHE A 791 -30.68 21.57 -18.96
C PHE A 791 -29.87 20.97 -17.80
N PHE A 792 -28.72 20.34 -18.07
CA PHE A 792 -27.94 19.69 -17.01
C PHE A 792 -27.39 20.67 -15.97
N GLU A 793 -27.07 21.92 -16.36
CA GLU A 793 -26.69 22.95 -15.40
C GLU A 793 -27.85 23.28 -14.45
N SER A 794 -29.08 23.46 -14.97
CA SER A 794 -30.29 23.68 -14.17
C SER A 794 -30.71 22.49 -13.29
N LEU A 795 -30.21 21.29 -13.59
CA LEU A 795 -30.32 20.11 -12.72
C LEU A 795 -29.22 20.04 -11.62
N GLY A 796 -28.38 21.08 -11.50
CA GLY A 796 -27.35 21.20 -10.47
C GLY A 796 -25.98 20.59 -10.82
N LEU A 797 -25.77 20.12 -12.06
CA LEU A 797 -24.48 19.60 -12.50
C LEU A 797 -23.54 20.72 -12.94
N LYS A 798 -22.25 20.62 -12.59
CA LYS A 798 -21.23 21.57 -13.05
C LYS A 798 -20.79 21.23 -14.48
N PRO A 799 -20.24 22.19 -15.25
CA PRO A 799 -19.73 21.93 -16.60
C PRO A 799 -18.75 20.75 -16.69
N SER A 800 -17.87 20.57 -15.69
CA SER A 800 -16.95 19.42 -15.62
C SER A 800 -17.63 18.06 -15.39
N GLU A 801 -18.89 18.06 -14.94
CA GLU A 801 -19.67 16.88 -14.60
C GLU A 801 -20.65 16.53 -15.72
N TYR A 802 -21.26 17.53 -16.39
CA TYR A 802 -22.14 17.28 -17.54
C TYR A 802 -21.42 17.26 -18.90
N SER A 803 -20.25 17.88 -19.10
CA SER A 803 -19.55 17.82 -20.41
C SER A 803 -19.31 16.39 -20.94
N PRO A 804 -19.00 15.36 -20.10
CA PRO A 804 -18.89 13.97 -20.56
C PRO A 804 -20.24 13.31 -20.86
N LEU A 805 -21.34 13.88 -20.37
CA LEU A 805 -22.70 13.35 -20.41
C LEU A 805 -23.55 13.96 -21.54
N LEU A 806 -23.15 15.13 -22.08
CA LEU A 806 -23.82 15.77 -23.21
C LEU A 806 -24.00 14.78 -24.38
N PRO A 807 -25.23 14.63 -24.92
CA PRO A 807 -25.45 13.83 -26.11
C PRO A 807 -24.58 14.32 -27.25
N ARG A 808 -23.86 13.38 -27.85
CA ARG A 808 -22.86 13.65 -28.88
C ARG A 808 -23.49 13.80 -30.29
N SER A 809 -24.82 13.87 -30.35
CA SER A 809 -25.61 14.02 -31.59
C SER A 809 -26.83 14.93 -31.44
N LEU A 810 -27.56 14.81 -30.33
CA LEU A 810 -28.75 15.60 -30.07
C LEU A 810 -28.33 16.98 -29.56
N THR A 811 -28.77 18.03 -30.23
CA THR A 811 -28.65 19.42 -29.76
C THR A 811 -29.90 19.89 -29.05
N PHE A 812 -31.03 19.20 -29.25
CA PHE A 812 -32.32 19.59 -28.72
C PHE A 812 -32.87 18.57 -27.72
N LEU A 813 -33.38 19.05 -26.60
CA LEU A 813 -33.85 18.24 -25.48
C LEU A 813 -35.10 17.44 -25.87
N THR A 814 -35.96 18.01 -26.72
CA THR A 814 -37.19 17.39 -27.24
C THR A 814 -36.96 16.18 -28.16
N ASP A 815 -35.74 15.98 -28.67
CA ASP A 815 -35.38 14.78 -29.44
C ASP A 815 -35.22 13.54 -28.52
N ASP A 816 -34.79 13.72 -27.27
CA ASP A 816 -34.68 12.64 -26.27
C ASP A 816 -35.97 12.52 -25.45
N LYS A 817 -36.98 11.92 -26.08
CA LYS A 817 -38.33 11.77 -25.49
C LYS A 817 -38.35 10.95 -24.19
N LEU A 818 -37.42 9.99 -24.03
CA LEU A 818 -37.34 9.18 -22.81
C LEU A 818 -36.68 9.98 -21.68
N LEU A 819 -35.64 10.77 -21.97
CA LEU A 819 -35.06 11.69 -20.99
C LEU A 819 -36.12 12.66 -20.47
N VAL A 820 -36.82 13.36 -21.36
CA VAL A 820 -37.84 14.34 -20.99
C VAL A 820 -38.97 13.68 -20.19
N HIS A 821 -39.52 12.55 -20.67
CA HIS A 821 -40.59 11.85 -19.96
C HIS A 821 -40.17 11.42 -18.54
N ASN A 822 -39.03 10.75 -18.39
CA ASN A 822 -38.58 10.26 -17.10
C ASN A 822 -38.17 11.41 -16.15
N TYR A 823 -37.59 12.49 -16.67
CA TYR A 823 -37.38 13.73 -15.92
C TYR A 823 -38.71 14.31 -15.40
N THR A 824 -39.72 14.45 -16.26
CA THR A 824 -41.05 14.94 -15.87
C THR A 824 -41.73 14.03 -14.84
N VAL A 825 -41.56 12.70 -14.94
CA VAL A 825 -42.04 11.74 -13.92
C VAL A 825 -41.36 11.99 -12.56
N LEU A 826 -40.04 12.18 -12.51
CA LEU A 826 -39.33 12.48 -11.25
C LEU A 826 -39.74 13.85 -10.66
N CYS A 827 -39.99 14.86 -11.50
CA CYS A 827 -40.52 16.15 -11.07
C CYS A 827 -41.93 16.02 -10.45
N HIS A 828 -42.86 15.34 -11.13
CA HIS A 828 -44.21 15.08 -10.60
C HIS A 828 -44.22 14.19 -9.36
N TYR A 829 -43.21 13.32 -9.19
CA TYR A 829 -43.00 12.54 -7.97
C TYR A 829 -42.44 13.38 -6.79
N GLY A 830 -42.18 14.67 -6.99
CA GLY A 830 -41.73 15.58 -5.93
C GLY A 830 -40.21 15.62 -5.72
N ILE A 831 -39.41 15.14 -6.68
CA ILE A 831 -37.96 15.32 -6.64
C ILE A 831 -37.61 16.73 -7.14
N ALA A 832 -37.01 17.55 -6.26
CA ALA A 832 -36.54 18.88 -6.62
C ALA A 832 -35.55 18.83 -7.81
N ARG A 833 -35.78 19.68 -8.83
CA ARG A 833 -35.05 19.68 -10.12
C ARG A 833 -33.52 19.68 -9.95
N SER A 834 -33.01 20.49 -9.02
CA SER A 834 -31.59 20.60 -8.65
C SER A 834 -30.97 19.35 -7.99
N LYS A 835 -31.77 18.31 -7.70
CA LYS A 835 -31.32 16.99 -7.24
C LYS A 835 -31.38 15.92 -8.33
N ILE A 836 -32.20 16.11 -9.37
CA ILE A 836 -32.34 15.17 -10.50
C ILE A 836 -31.01 14.99 -11.26
N GLY A 837 -30.14 16.02 -11.28
CA GLY A 837 -28.80 15.92 -11.87
C GLY A 837 -27.91 14.86 -11.21
N LYS A 838 -28.02 14.65 -9.89
CA LYS A 838 -27.33 13.55 -9.20
C LYS A 838 -27.85 12.19 -9.69
N ILE A 839 -29.18 12.05 -9.81
CA ILE A 839 -29.82 10.83 -10.32
C ILE A 839 -29.34 10.54 -11.76
N TYR A 840 -29.32 11.55 -12.64
CA TYR A 840 -28.84 11.39 -14.01
C TYR A 840 -27.37 10.97 -14.09
N LYS A 841 -26.51 11.52 -13.22
CA LYS A 841 -25.08 11.24 -13.14
C LYS A 841 -24.74 9.87 -12.54
N GLU A 842 -25.53 9.38 -11.59
CA GLU A 842 -25.27 8.13 -10.85
C GLU A 842 -26.11 6.94 -11.35
N SER A 843 -27.19 7.19 -12.09
CA SER A 843 -28.14 6.18 -12.58
C SER A 843 -28.79 6.62 -13.89
N THR A 844 -27.96 6.88 -14.91
CA THR A 844 -28.38 7.36 -16.22
C THR A 844 -29.33 6.40 -16.95
N GLU A 845 -29.33 5.12 -16.59
CA GLU A 845 -30.28 4.11 -17.07
C GLU A 845 -31.75 4.50 -16.75
N VAL A 846 -32.02 5.20 -15.65
CA VAL A 846 -33.37 5.63 -15.22
C VAL A 846 -34.07 6.52 -16.26
N PHE A 847 -33.29 7.31 -17.00
CA PHE A 847 -33.80 8.25 -18.01
C PHE A 847 -33.96 7.61 -19.39
N ARG A 848 -33.62 6.32 -19.51
CA ARG A 848 -33.77 5.51 -20.72
C ARG A 848 -34.86 4.45 -20.59
N TYR A 849 -35.61 4.46 -19.49
CA TYR A 849 -36.77 3.61 -19.34
C TYR A 849 -37.87 4.00 -20.31
N ASP A 850 -38.54 3.00 -20.88
CA ASP A 850 -39.79 3.19 -21.61
C ASP A 850 -40.86 3.83 -20.73
N PHE A 851 -41.88 4.39 -21.38
CA PHE A 851 -43.03 5.03 -20.72
C PHE A 851 -43.66 4.12 -19.65
N GLU A 852 -44.14 4.73 -18.57
CA GLU A 852 -44.76 4.08 -17.41
C GLU A 852 -43.85 3.17 -16.55
N VAL A 853 -42.71 2.68 -17.06
CA VAL A 853 -41.80 1.78 -16.32
C VAL A 853 -41.26 2.43 -15.05
N LEU A 854 -40.87 3.72 -15.12
CA LEU A 854 -40.42 4.46 -13.95
C LEU A 854 -41.55 4.68 -12.93
N THR A 855 -42.74 5.06 -13.39
CA THR A 855 -43.93 5.24 -12.53
C THR A 855 -44.30 3.96 -11.79
N SER A 856 -44.24 2.81 -12.48
CA SER A 856 -44.50 1.50 -11.88
C SER A 856 -43.44 1.11 -10.84
N LYS A 857 -42.16 1.45 -11.07
CA LYS A 857 -41.09 1.24 -10.08
C LYS A 857 -41.28 2.10 -8.83
N LEU A 858 -41.68 3.37 -8.98
CA LEU A 858 -41.93 4.27 -7.86
C LEU A 858 -43.06 3.71 -6.96
N LYS A 859 -44.20 3.32 -7.55
CA LYS A 859 -45.32 2.68 -6.84
C LYS A 859 -44.91 1.40 -6.11
N ALA A 860 -44.10 0.55 -6.73
CA ALA A 860 -43.64 -0.71 -6.11
C ALA A 860 -42.78 -0.51 -4.85
N TYR A 861 -42.28 0.70 -4.57
CA TYR A 861 -41.65 1.05 -3.30
C TYR A 861 -42.63 1.73 -2.30
N GLU A 862 -43.67 2.42 -2.78
CA GLU A 862 -44.77 2.93 -1.93
C GLU A 862 -45.60 1.78 -1.35
N GLU A 863 -45.81 0.71 -2.13
CA GLU A 863 -46.45 -0.55 -1.73
C GLU A 863 -45.72 -1.27 -0.57
N LEU A 864 -44.48 -0.88 -0.25
CA LEU A 864 -43.72 -1.34 0.93
C LEU A 864 -44.04 -0.55 2.21
N GLY A 865 -45.00 0.39 2.17
CA GLY A 865 -45.34 1.26 3.31
C GLY A 865 -44.39 2.44 3.51
N LEU A 866 -43.59 2.79 2.50
CA LEU A 866 -42.82 4.05 2.48
C LEU A 866 -43.71 5.19 2.00
N SER A 867 -43.67 6.34 2.67
CA SER A 867 -44.32 7.54 2.14
C SER A 867 -43.57 8.08 0.92
N GLN A 868 -44.27 8.80 0.04
CA GLN A 868 -43.66 9.46 -1.12
C GLN A 868 -42.47 10.35 -0.71
N SER A 869 -42.64 11.18 0.33
CA SER A 869 -41.60 12.10 0.82
C SER A 869 -40.45 11.37 1.54
N SER A 870 -40.72 10.20 2.14
CA SER A 870 -39.68 9.27 2.60
C SER A 870 -38.85 8.79 1.40
N PHE A 871 -39.51 8.21 0.40
CA PHE A 871 -38.84 7.54 -0.71
C PHE A 871 -38.04 8.49 -1.61
N VAL A 872 -38.51 9.74 -1.79
CA VAL A 872 -37.72 10.81 -2.45
C VAL A 872 -36.33 10.98 -1.81
N LYS A 873 -36.20 10.94 -0.48
CA LYS A 873 -34.90 11.03 0.21
C LYS A 873 -34.01 9.83 -0.10
N PHE A 874 -34.58 8.62 -0.09
CA PHE A 874 -33.85 7.38 -0.43
C PHE A 874 -33.36 7.40 -1.88
N ILE A 875 -34.18 7.83 -2.84
CA ILE A 875 -33.79 7.97 -4.26
C ILE A 875 -32.66 8.98 -4.41
N VAL A 876 -32.78 10.19 -3.83
CA VAL A 876 -31.74 11.22 -4.00
C VAL A 876 -30.44 10.84 -3.29
N ALA A 877 -30.50 10.15 -2.14
CA ALA A 877 -29.31 9.60 -1.48
C ALA A 877 -28.67 8.48 -2.33
N THR A 878 -29.49 7.54 -2.83
CA THR A 878 -29.03 6.31 -3.51
C THR A 878 -29.82 6.06 -4.80
N PRO A 879 -29.48 6.76 -5.91
CA PRO A 879 -30.25 6.71 -7.17
C PRO A 879 -30.41 5.32 -7.79
N CYS A 880 -29.50 4.38 -7.50
CA CYS A 880 -29.55 3.03 -8.04
C CYS A 880 -30.70 2.17 -7.49
N LEU A 881 -31.47 2.64 -6.50
CA LEU A 881 -32.74 2.01 -6.09
C LEU A 881 -33.78 1.99 -7.22
N LEU A 882 -33.66 2.91 -8.19
CA LEU A 882 -34.49 2.94 -9.40
C LEU A 882 -33.98 2.02 -10.51
N ILE A 883 -32.82 1.36 -10.37
CA ILE A 883 -32.24 0.46 -11.39
C ILE A 883 -32.63 -0.99 -11.11
N GLY A 884 -33.24 -1.65 -12.09
CA GLY A 884 -33.71 -3.03 -11.95
C GLY A 884 -35.00 -3.13 -11.13
N ASP A 885 -35.26 -4.30 -10.57
CA ASP A 885 -36.45 -4.55 -9.72
C ASP A 885 -36.23 -4.06 -8.28
N VAL A 886 -37.28 -4.09 -7.46
CA VAL A 886 -37.25 -3.64 -6.06
C VAL A 886 -36.06 -4.26 -5.32
N ASN A 887 -35.18 -3.43 -4.75
CA ASN A 887 -33.91 -3.91 -4.24
C ASN A 887 -34.09 -4.74 -2.96
N VAL A 888 -33.91 -6.06 -3.08
CA VAL A 888 -34.15 -7.03 -2.02
C VAL A 888 -33.30 -6.78 -0.76
N GLU A 889 -32.07 -6.28 -0.89
CA GLU A 889 -31.25 -5.93 0.28
C GLU A 889 -31.74 -4.66 1.00
N PHE A 890 -32.25 -3.67 0.27
CA PHE A 890 -32.90 -2.49 0.85
C PHE A 890 -34.13 -2.88 1.67
N VAL A 891 -35.03 -3.69 1.11
CA VAL A 891 -36.23 -4.17 1.81
C VAL A 891 -35.83 -4.89 3.11
N LYS A 892 -34.85 -5.81 3.04
CA LYS A 892 -34.36 -6.55 4.22
C LYS A 892 -33.67 -5.69 5.28
N VAL A 893 -33.08 -4.54 4.91
CA VAL A 893 -32.57 -3.57 5.88
C VAL A 893 -33.71 -2.79 6.53
N LEU A 894 -34.72 -2.39 5.74
CA LEU A 894 -35.91 -1.69 6.23
C LEU A 894 -36.70 -2.58 7.21
N GLU A 895 -37.07 -3.79 6.79
CA GLU A 895 -37.73 -4.83 7.61
C GLU A 895 -36.97 -5.07 8.93
N LYS A 896 -35.64 -5.23 8.86
CA LYS A 896 -34.83 -5.55 10.05
C LYS A 896 -34.73 -4.36 11.01
N LEU A 897 -34.68 -3.12 10.51
CA LEU A 897 -34.72 -1.92 11.36
C LEU A 897 -36.11 -1.69 11.97
N GLN A 898 -37.18 -1.90 11.21
CA GLN A 898 -38.57 -1.89 11.72
C GLN A 898 -38.76 -2.97 12.80
N SER A 899 -38.16 -4.16 12.64
CA SER A 899 -38.19 -5.23 13.65
C SER A 899 -37.47 -4.89 14.97
N PHE A 900 -36.67 -3.82 14.98
CA PHE A 900 -36.05 -3.27 16.20
C PHE A 900 -36.85 -2.10 16.81
N GLY A 901 -38.00 -1.74 16.23
CA GLY A 901 -38.83 -0.61 16.66
C GLY A 901 -38.47 0.75 16.04
N PHE A 902 -37.68 0.78 14.96
CA PHE A 902 -37.37 2.05 14.27
C PHE A 902 -38.44 2.41 13.23
N GLU A 903 -39.04 3.59 13.38
CA GLU A 903 -39.87 4.20 12.35
C GLU A 903 -39.07 4.58 11.09
N THR A 904 -39.74 4.61 9.94
CA THR A 904 -39.19 5.10 8.66
C THR A 904 -38.60 6.51 8.80
N ASN A 905 -39.29 7.41 9.49
CA ASN A 905 -38.86 8.78 9.79
C ASN A 905 -37.48 8.82 10.49
N TRP A 906 -37.21 7.89 11.40
CA TRP A 906 -35.93 7.79 12.10
C TRP A 906 -34.82 7.27 11.17
N ILE A 907 -35.13 6.30 10.33
CA ILE A 907 -34.19 5.75 9.33
C ILE A 907 -33.79 6.85 8.33
N GLU A 908 -34.76 7.65 7.85
CA GLU A 908 -34.53 8.81 6.99
C GLU A 908 -33.63 9.86 7.64
N GLY A 909 -33.86 10.19 8.91
CA GLY A 909 -33.08 11.20 9.65
C GLY A 909 -31.59 10.87 9.81
N ASN A 910 -31.20 9.61 9.59
CA ASN A 910 -29.82 9.13 9.67
C ASN A 910 -29.13 8.95 8.30
N LEU A 911 -29.82 9.26 7.19
CA LEU A 911 -29.28 9.12 5.84
C LEU A 911 -28.74 10.45 5.30
N SER A 912 -27.46 10.44 4.92
CA SER A 912 -26.82 11.58 4.26
C SER A 912 -27.24 11.65 2.79
N ILE A 913 -27.97 12.70 2.40
CA ILE A 913 -28.44 12.90 1.01
C ILE A 913 -27.27 13.01 0.02
N ASP A 914 -26.09 13.43 0.49
CA ASP A 914 -24.88 13.57 -0.32
C ASP A 914 -24.05 12.28 -0.43
N ASP A 915 -24.31 11.25 0.38
CA ASP A 915 -23.59 9.95 0.36
C ASP A 915 -24.42 8.83 -0.29
N SER A 916 -23.77 8.01 -1.12
CA SER A 916 -24.37 6.81 -1.72
C SER A 916 -24.37 5.64 -0.74
N HIS A 917 -25.53 5.04 -0.47
CA HIS A 917 -25.65 3.95 0.51
C HIS A 917 -25.64 2.56 -0.13
N ASN A 918 -25.17 1.55 0.61
CA ASN A 918 -25.05 0.16 0.17
C ASN A 918 -25.75 -0.77 1.14
N PHE A 919 -27.04 -1.02 0.89
CA PHE A 919 -27.92 -1.79 1.78
C PHE A 919 -27.46 -3.24 1.96
N ARG A 920 -26.81 -3.85 0.96
CA ARG A 920 -26.18 -5.17 1.11
C ARG A 920 -25.13 -5.18 2.23
N ARG A 921 -24.22 -4.21 2.27
CA ARG A 921 -23.22 -4.11 3.35
C ARG A 921 -23.84 -3.83 4.71
N MET A 922 -24.89 -3.01 4.76
CA MET A 922 -25.67 -2.80 5.98
C MET A 922 -26.27 -4.12 6.47
N LEU A 923 -26.88 -4.91 5.58
CA LEU A 923 -27.42 -6.24 5.90
C LEU A 923 -26.32 -7.21 6.34
N GLU A 924 -25.14 -7.19 5.71
CA GLU A 924 -23.95 -7.96 6.13
C GLU A 924 -23.50 -7.55 7.56
N VAL A 925 -23.49 -6.26 7.91
CA VAL A 925 -23.19 -5.76 9.27
C VAL A 925 -24.25 -6.23 10.29
N LEU A 926 -25.54 -6.02 10.00
CA LEU A 926 -26.65 -6.43 10.86
C LEU A 926 -26.68 -7.94 11.10
N SER A 927 -26.33 -8.73 10.08
CA SER A 927 -26.26 -10.19 10.17
C SER A 927 -25.05 -10.62 10.98
N LEU A 928 -23.90 -9.99 10.78
CA LEU A 928 -22.66 -10.30 11.50
C LEU A 928 -22.78 -10.01 13.01
N PHE A 929 -23.49 -8.96 13.42
CA PHE A 929 -23.79 -8.73 14.85
C PHE A 929 -24.70 -9.81 15.46
N SER A 930 -25.75 -10.23 14.76
CA SER A 930 -26.57 -11.38 15.19
C SER A 930 -25.71 -12.65 15.32
N GLU A 931 -24.81 -12.87 14.34
CA GLU A 931 -23.81 -13.94 14.34
C GLU A 931 -22.76 -13.84 15.47
N MET A 932 -22.62 -12.68 16.12
CA MET A 932 -21.74 -12.48 17.29
C MET A 932 -22.45 -12.74 18.62
N GLY A 933 -23.75 -13.02 18.60
CA GLY A 933 -24.57 -13.30 19.78
C GLY A 933 -25.28 -12.10 20.37
N CYS A 934 -25.34 -10.96 19.67
CA CYS A 934 -26.16 -9.82 20.10
C CYS A 934 -27.64 -10.08 19.77
N SER A 935 -28.54 -9.90 20.74
CA SER A 935 -29.99 -10.04 20.52
C SER A 935 -30.55 -8.93 19.62
N SER A 936 -31.76 -9.10 19.08
CA SER A 936 -32.45 -8.05 18.30
C SER A 936 -32.67 -6.77 19.13
N GLU A 937 -33.00 -6.90 20.41
CA GLU A 937 -33.15 -5.78 21.35
C GLU A 937 -31.81 -5.05 21.58
N GLN A 938 -30.74 -5.81 21.84
CA GLN A 938 -29.38 -5.27 21.97
C GLN A 938 -28.90 -4.57 20.69
N LEU A 939 -29.30 -5.09 19.52
CA LEU A 939 -29.01 -4.46 18.23
C LEU A 939 -29.82 -3.17 18.02
N GLY A 940 -31.09 -3.14 18.41
CA GLY A 940 -31.89 -1.91 18.48
C GLY A 940 -31.24 -0.86 19.37
N GLN A 941 -30.89 -1.21 20.61
CA GLN A 941 -30.20 -0.31 21.54
C GLN A 941 -28.87 0.21 20.98
N LEU A 942 -28.06 -0.66 20.35
CA LEU A 942 -26.79 -0.29 19.72
C LEU A 942 -26.98 0.71 18.56
N ILE A 943 -27.89 0.41 17.63
CA ILE A 943 -28.12 1.22 16.42
C ILE A 943 -28.82 2.54 16.77
N GLY A 944 -29.67 2.54 17.80
CA GLY A 944 -30.34 3.75 18.30
C GLY A 944 -29.41 4.73 18.97
N GLN A 945 -28.37 4.24 19.66
CA GLN A 945 -27.31 5.08 20.25
C GLN A 945 -26.24 5.49 19.23
N HIS A 946 -25.91 4.59 18.29
CA HIS A 946 -24.81 4.77 17.33
C HIS A 946 -25.24 4.42 15.90
N PRO A 947 -26.11 5.23 15.28
CA PRO A 947 -26.60 4.97 13.92
C PRO A 947 -25.46 4.93 12.89
N ASP A 948 -24.36 5.66 13.13
CA ASP A 948 -23.19 5.68 12.26
C ASP A 948 -22.43 4.33 12.21
N ILE A 949 -22.67 3.40 13.15
CA ILE A 949 -22.20 2.00 13.03
C ILE A 949 -22.76 1.33 11.77
N LEU A 950 -23.98 1.70 11.35
CA LEU A 950 -24.66 1.16 10.17
C LEU A 950 -24.57 2.10 8.97
N PHE A 951 -24.85 3.39 9.15
CA PHE A 951 -25.01 4.34 8.05
C PHE A 951 -23.69 4.91 7.52
N ASP A 952 -22.70 5.22 8.38
CA ASP A 952 -21.45 5.89 7.93
C ASP A 952 -20.60 4.96 7.04
N GLY A 953 -20.50 5.32 5.76
CA GLY A 953 -19.88 4.48 4.73
C GLY A 953 -20.56 3.12 4.56
N SER A 954 -21.86 3.04 4.89
CA SER A 954 -22.64 1.78 4.92
C SER A 954 -21.95 0.67 5.73
N GLY A 955 -21.39 1.04 6.88
CA GLY A 955 -20.74 0.12 7.81
C GLY A 955 -19.36 -0.41 7.37
N GLU A 956 -18.75 0.09 6.29
CA GLU A 956 -17.39 -0.34 5.87
C GLU A 956 -16.36 -0.15 7.00
N ARG A 957 -16.50 0.92 7.80
CA ARG A 957 -15.63 1.18 8.97
C ARG A 957 -15.91 0.22 10.13
N THR A 958 -17.16 -0.15 10.35
CA THR A 958 -17.59 -1.15 11.36
C THR A 958 -17.04 -2.53 11.04
N LEU A 959 -17.22 -3.02 9.80
CA LEU A 959 -16.62 -4.28 9.35
C LEU A 959 -15.09 -4.26 9.47
N SER A 960 -14.46 -3.11 9.17
CA SER A 960 -13.02 -2.92 9.33
C SER A 960 -12.55 -2.98 10.79
N LEU A 961 -13.30 -2.38 11.73
CA LEU A 961 -13.04 -2.48 13.18
C LEU A 961 -13.19 -3.90 13.68
N ILE A 962 -14.28 -4.58 13.32
CA ILE A 962 -14.55 -5.97 13.72
C ILE A 962 -13.42 -6.90 13.23
N GLY A 963 -13.06 -6.82 11.95
CA GLY A 963 -11.94 -7.59 11.38
C GLY A 963 -10.58 -7.26 12.02
N PHE A 964 -10.38 -6.01 12.45
CA PHE A 964 -9.19 -5.58 13.18
C PHE A 964 -9.11 -6.19 14.59
N PHE A 965 -10.18 -6.17 15.36
CA PHE A 965 -10.21 -6.73 16.72
C PHE A 965 -10.14 -8.27 16.73
N LEU A 966 -10.84 -8.95 15.80
CA LEU A 966 -10.71 -10.40 15.57
C LEU A 966 -9.24 -10.80 15.36
N LYS A 967 -8.49 -10.02 14.57
CA LYS A 967 -7.08 -10.25 14.26
C LYS A 967 -6.16 -10.17 15.49
N PHE A 968 -6.52 -9.39 16.51
CA PHE A 968 -5.81 -9.36 17.79
C PHE A 968 -6.15 -10.53 18.71
N GLY A 969 -7.37 -11.06 18.61
CA GLY A 969 -7.82 -12.23 19.37
C GLY A 969 -9.12 -12.02 20.14
N SER A 970 -9.82 -10.90 19.95
CA SER A 970 -11.15 -10.70 20.53
C SER A 970 -12.13 -11.74 20.01
N THR A 971 -12.87 -12.40 20.91
CA THR A 971 -13.92 -13.38 20.57
C THR A 971 -15.16 -12.69 20.03
N LYS A 972 -16.03 -13.42 19.32
CA LYS A 972 -17.36 -12.93 18.89
C LYS A 972 -18.15 -12.29 20.04
N SER A 973 -18.22 -12.95 21.19
CA SER A 973 -18.89 -12.43 22.40
C SER A 973 -18.24 -11.15 22.95
N HIS A 974 -16.91 -11.09 22.99
CA HIS A 974 -16.21 -9.88 23.44
C HIS A 974 -16.42 -8.71 22.48
N LEU A 975 -16.54 -8.96 21.16
CA LEU A 975 -16.88 -7.94 20.18
C LEU A 975 -18.30 -7.40 20.39
N CYS A 976 -19.28 -8.26 20.65
CA CYS A 976 -20.62 -7.81 21.04
C CYS A 976 -20.54 -6.89 22.28
N SER A 977 -19.78 -7.26 23.33
CA SER A 977 -19.59 -6.40 24.50
C SER A 977 -18.87 -5.07 24.21
N ILE A 978 -17.91 -5.04 23.28
CA ILE A 978 -17.20 -3.81 22.86
C ILE A 978 -18.15 -2.85 22.16
N PHE A 979 -19.03 -3.33 21.29
CA PHE A 979 -19.98 -2.47 20.60
C PHE A 979 -21.17 -2.07 21.49
N LEU A 980 -21.68 -2.95 22.37
CA LEU A 980 -22.69 -2.56 23.36
C LEU A 980 -22.17 -1.59 24.44
N GLN A 981 -20.84 -1.43 24.56
CA GLN A 981 -20.18 -0.44 25.40
C GLN A 981 -19.46 0.64 24.57
N PHE A 982 -19.90 0.87 23.32
CA PHE A 982 -19.24 1.85 22.45
C PHE A 982 -19.36 3.27 23.06
N PRO A 983 -18.27 4.05 23.12
CA PRO A 983 -18.31 5.37 23.71
C PRO A 983 -19.12 6.34 22.83
N GLN A 984 -19.73 7.34 23.46
CA GLN A 984 -20.51 8.41 22.82
C GLN A 984 -19.65 9.38 21.99
N ILE A 985 -19.04 8.84 20.92
CA ILE A 985 -18.29 9.53 19.86
C ILE A 985 -18.50 8.80 18.52
N PRO A 986 -18.49 9.50 17.37
CA PRO A 986 -18.65 8.84 16.08
C PRO A 986 -17.56 7.79 15.79
N VAL A 987 -17.92 6.71 15.09
CA VAL A 987 -17.06 5.60 14.67
C VAL A 987 -15.82 6.13 13.91
N VAL A 988 -16.00 7.13 13.03
CA VAL A 988 -14.87 7.80 12.34
C VAL A 988 -13.85 8.38 13.31
N LYS A 989 -14.33 9.01 14.40
CA LYS A 989 -13.50 9.63 15.43
C LYS A 989 -12.81 8.55 16.27
N PHE A 990 -13.54 7.51 16.66
CA PHE A 990 -13.01 6.34 17.38
C PHE A 990 -11.88 5.66 16.61
N VAL A 991 -12.08 5.36 15.32
CA VAL A 991 -11.07 4.77 14.42
C VAL A 991 -9.82 5.65 14.33
N SER A 992 -10.00 6.97 14.20
CA SER A 992 -8.90 7.92 14.12
C SER A 992 -8.08 7.98 15.42
N ASN A 993 -8.76 8.06 16.57
CA ASN A 993 -8.13 8.04 17.89
C ASN A 993 -7.36 6.73 18.14
N LEU A 994 -8.00 5.57 17.93
CA LEU A 994 -7.39 4.25 18.07
C LEU A 994 -6.10 4.14 17.22
N ARG A 995 -6.14 4.67 15.99
CA ARG A 995 -4.97 4.75 15.10
C ARG A 995 -3.86 5.63 15.68
N GLN A 996 -4.16 6.83 16.21
CA GLN A 996 -3.14 7.68 16.83
C GLN A 996 -2.54 7.05 18.08
N CYS A 997 -3.37 6.41 18.92
CA CYS A 997 -2.90 5.73 20.13
C CYS A 997 -1.97 4.55 19.80
N ILE A 998 -2.26 3.75 18.78
CA ILE A 998 -1.37 2.66 18.33
C ILE A 998 -0.04 3.21 17.78
N LEU A 999 -0.06 4.34 17.06
CA LEU A 999 1.16 5.01 16.59
C LEU A 999 1.98 5.54 17.77
N PHE A 1000 1.34 6.17 18.76
CA PHE A 1000 1.98 6.62 20.00
C PHE A 1000 2.64 5.47 20.78
N LEU A 1001 1.95 4.34 20.99
CA LEU A 1001 2.51 3.16 21.65
C LEU A 1001 3.75 2.60 20.91
N ASN A 1002 3.76 2.68 19.57
CA ASN A 1002 4.92 2.31 18.76
C ASN A 1002 6.05 3.37 18.82
N GLU A 1003 5.72 4.67 18.88
CA GLU A 1003 6.71 5.76 18.99
C GLU A 1003 7.44 5.79 20.34
N ILE A 1004 6.79 5.38 21.43
CA ILE A 1004 7.43 5.17 22.75
C ILE A 1004 8.17 3.83 22.88
N GLU A 1005 8.31 3.07 21.77
CA GLU A 1005 9.09 1.83 21.66
C GLU A 1005 8.52 0.64 22.45
N MET A 1006 7.20 0.59 22.67
CA MET A 1006 6.53 -0.58 23.26
C MET A 1006 6.68 -1.83 22.37
N LYS A 1007 6.97 -2.98 22.98
CA LYS A 1007 7.06 -4.26 22.25
C LYS A 1007 5.70 -4.61 21.65
N VAL A 1008 5.65 -5.04 20.39
CA VAL A 1008 4.38 -5.28 19.68
C VAL A 1008 3.59 -6.47 20.22
N ALA A 1009 4.24 -7.41 20.92
CA ALA A 1009 3.58 -8.41 21.76
C ALA A 1009 2.66 -7.76 22.80
N ASP A 1010 3.16 -6.70 23.44
CA ASP A 1010 2.48 -5.98 24.52
C ASP A 1010 1.48 -4.97 23.95
N ILE A 1011 1.79 -4.28 22.84
CA ILE A 1011 0.79 -3.48 22.09
C ILE A 1011 -0.41 -4.35 21.71
N GLY A 1012 -0.19 -5.59 21.28
CA GLY A 1012 -1.29 -6.49 20.92
C GLY A 1012 -2.17 -6.91 22.11
N LYS A 1013 -1.56 -7.14 23.28
CA LYS A 1013 -2.31 -7.33 24.54
C LYS A 1013 -3.07 -6.07 24.93
N PHE A 1014 -2.40 -4.91 24.87
CA PHE A 1014 -2.94 -3.61 25.27
C PHE A 1014 -4.12 -3.16 24.40
N VAL A 1015 -4.05 -3.35 23.08
CA VAL A 1015 -5.19 -3.10 22.18
C VAL A 1015 -6.37 -4.00 22.52
N HIS A 1016 -6.13 -5.29 22.74
CA HIS A 1016 -7.18 -6.24 23.09
C HIS A 1016 -7.86 -5.89 24.44
N THR A 1017 -7.09 -5.55 25.49
CA THR A 1017 -7.65 -5.25 26.81
C THR A 1017 -8.19 -3.82 26.97
N HIS A 1018 -7.70 -2.84 26.19
CA HIS A 1018 -8.04 -1.42 26.35
C HIS A 1018 -8.64 -0.78 25.07
N THR A 1019 -9.31 -1.57 24.23
CA THR A 1019 -9.91 -1.12 22.95
C THR A 1019 -10.74 0.17 23.08
N LEU A 1020 -11.70 0.22 24.01
CA LEU A 1020 -12.62 1.35 24.19
C LEU A 1020 -11.88 2.63 24.63
N LEU A 1021 -10.89 2.47 25.52
CA LEU A 1021 -10.04 3.56 26.01
C LEU A 1021 -9.21 4.17 24.88
N LEU A 1022 -8.57 3.34 24.06
CA LEU A 1022 -7.73 3.77 22.94
C LEU A 1022 -8.53 4.52 21.86
N GLY A 1023 -9.75 4.06 21.55
CA GLY A 1023 -10.65 4.76 20.64
C GLY A 1023 -11.27 6.03 21.22
N SER A 1024 -11.39 6.13 22.54
CA SER A 1024 -11.88 7.37 23.21
C SER A 1024 -10.82 8.48 23.27
N CYS A 1025 -9.53 8.14 23.36
CA CYS A 1025 -8.46 9.10 23.63
C CYS A 1025 -7.94 9.83 22.37
N SER A 1026 -8.31 11.10 22.19
CA SER A 1026 -7.58 12.03 21.29
C SER A 1026 -6.30 12.56 21.94
N LEU A 1027 -5.23 11.74 21.96
CA LEU A 1027 -3.95 12.07 22.59
C LEU A 1027 -3.22 13.30 21.98
N LYS A 1028 -2.41 13.98 22.80
CA LYS A 1028 -1.40 14.95 22.34
C LYS A 1028 -0.24 14.23 21.61
N LYS A 1029 0.54 14.98 20.81
CA LYS A 1029 1.73 14.46 20.11
C LYS A 1029 2.76 13.90 21.10
N THR A 1030 3.40 12.79 20.74
CA THR A 1030 4.41 12.09 21.57
C THR A 1030 5.54 13.00 22.04
N SER A 1031 6.05 13.89 21.18
CA SER A 1031 7.08 14.87 21.56
C SER A 1031 6.60 15.82 22.65
N SER A 1032 5.39 16.39 22.50
CA SER A 1032 4.77 17.25 23.52
C SER A 1032 4.48 16.52 24.83
N LEU A 1033 4.15 15.23 24.78
CA LEU A 1033 3.97 14.42 25.98
C LEU A 1033 5.30 14.15 26.70
N LEU A 1034 6.35 13.75 25.98
CA LEU A 1034 7.69 13.54 26.56
C LEU A 1034 8.23 14.84 27.22
N THR A 1035 8.00 16.00 26.61
CA THR A 1035 8.34 17.31 27.19
C THR A 1035 7.49 17.63 28.43
N ASN A 1036 6.16 17.55 28.34
CA ASN A 1036 5.27 17.94 29.44
C ASN A 1036 5.34 16.99 30.66
N LEU A 1037 5.59 15.70 30.42
CA LEU A 1037 5.80 14.69 31.46
C LEU A 1037 7.25 14.67 31.99
N ASN A 1038 8.16 15.48 31.41
CA ASN A 1038 9.60 15.50 31.68
C ASN A 1038 10.24 14.09 31.74
N THR A 1039 10.03 13.28 30.69
CA THR A 1039 10.31 11.83 30.77
C THR A 1039 10.86 11.24 29.47
N GLY A 1040 11.66 10.18 29.61
CA GLY A 1040 12.15 9.39 28.48
C GLY A 1040 11.17 8.28 28.07
N LYS A 1041 11.17 7.94 26.77
CA LYS A 1041 10.27 6.92 26.16
C LYS A 1041 10.11 5.64 26.98
N LYS A 1042 11.22 5.07 27.46
CA LYS A 1042 11.21 3.80 28.22
C LYS A 1042 10.43 3.91 29.54
N ARG A 1043 10.64 4.99 30.30
CA ARG A 1043 9.92 5.27 31.55
C ARG A 1043 8.43 5.48 31.28
N LEU A 1044 8.10 6.23 30.22
CA LEU A 1044 6.73 6.43 29.76
C LEU A 1044 6.06 5.11 29.34
N CYS A 1045 6.75 4.26 28.59
CA CYS A 1045 6.25 2.94 28.17
C CYS A 1045 5.90 2.04 29.34
N ILE A 1046 6.80 1.94 30.35
CA ILE A 1046 6.57 1.14 31.57
C ILE A 1046 5.35 1.70 32.32
N TYR A 1047 5.34 3.00 32.58
CA TYR A 1047 4.26 3.66 33.33
C TYR A 1047 2.88 3.49 32.66
N ILE A 1048 2.80 3.46 31.33
CA ILE A 1048 1.54 3.18 30.60
C ILE A 1048 1.11 1.72 30.72
N GLN A 1049 2.06 0.77 30.73
CA GLN A 1049 1.75 -0.65 30.91
C GLN A 1049 1.20 -0.93 32.32
N GLU A 1050 1.68 -0.18 33.32
CA GLU A 1050 1.21 -0.23 34.71
C GLU A 1050 -0.10 0.56 34.91
N ASN A 1051 -0.22 1.75 34.31
CA ASN A 1051 -1.33 2.69 34.52
C ASN A 1051 -2.04 3.09 33.21
N PRO A 1052 -2.74 2.17 32.51
CA PRO A 1052 -3.35 2.46 31.20
C PRO A 1052 -4.32 3.65 31.19
N GLN A 1053 -5.05 3.88 32.28
CA GLN A 1053 -6.10 4.90 32.36
C GLN A 1053 -5.58 6.34 32.23
N GLU A 1054 -4.29 6.60 32.50
CA GLU A 1054 -3.68 7.93 32.41
C GLU A 1054 -3.69 8.53 31.00
N LEU A 1055 -3.92 7.70 29.96
CA LEU A 1055 -4.22 8.18 28.61
C LEU A 1055 -5.41 9.16 28.57
N LYS A 1056 -6.37 9.06 29.52
CA LYS A 1056 -7.49 10.00 29.70
C LYS A 1056 -7.05 11.38 30.18
N ASN A 1057 -5.87 11.53 30.75
CA ASN A 1057 -5.33 12.80 31.25
C ASN A 1057 -4.43 13.51 30.22
N TRP A 1058 -3.97 12.77 29.21
CA TRP A 1058 -3.05 13.25 28.18
C TRP A 1058 -3.72 13.61 26.84
N VAL A 1059 -5.05 13.60 26.81
CA VAL A 1059 -5.86 14.05 25.66
C VAL A 1059 -5.69 15.55 25.39
N LEU A 1060 -5.99 15.96 24.15
CA LEU A 1060 -6.11 17.36 23.77
C LEU A 1060 -7.08 18.12 24.69
N GLY A 1061 -6.84 19.41 24.93
CA GLY A 1061 -7.58 20.24 25.88
C GLY A 1061 -7.11 20.15 27.33
N LYS A 1062 -6.77 18.97 27.86
CA LYS A 1062 -6.31 18.83 29.27
C LYS A 1062 -4.91 19.40 29.51
N ARG A 1063 -4.63 19.83 30.75
CA ARG A 1063 -3.28 20.09 31.26
C ARG A 1063 -2.61 18.75 31.64
N VAL A 1064 -1.29 18.67 31.48
CA VAL A 1064 -0.48 17.47 31.76
C VAL A 1064 0.60 17.87 32.74
N GLN A 1065 0.73 17.15 33.85
CA GLN A 1065 1.73 17.43 34.89
C GLN A 1065 3.01 16.60 34.67
N PRO A 1066 4.20 17.10 35.05
CA PRO A 1066 5.44 16.34 35.01
C PRO A 1066 5.39 15.07 35.87
N PHE A 1067 6.13 14.03 35.50
CA PHE A 1067 6.46 12.95 36.42
C PHE A 1067 7.43 13.44 37.51
N PRO A 1068 7.44 12.82 38.71
CA PRO A 1068 8.50 13.06 39.70
C PRO A 1068 9.89 12.81 39.12
N ASP A 1069 10.89 13.60 39.51
CA ASP A 1069 12.30 13.39 39.14
C ASP A 1069 12.77 11.98 39.53
N SER A 1070 13.66 11.37 38.74
CA SER A 1070 14.24 10.06 39.10
C SER A 1070 15.46 10.20 40.02
N GLY A 1071 15.78 9.14 40.77
CA GLY A 1071 16.99 9.12 41.60
C GLY A 1071 18.28 9.31 40.80
N ASP A 1072 18.32 8.87 39.53
CA ASP A 1072 19.43 9.09 38.62
C ASP A 1072 19.53 10.55 38.12
N ASP A 1073 18.40 11.26 37.98
CA ASP A 1073 18.39 12.69 37.67
C ASP A 1073 18.94 13.50 38.86
N LEU A 1074 18.53 13.15 40.09
CA LEU A 1074 19.06 13.77 41.31
C LEU A 1074 20.58 13.53 41.42
N ARG A 1075 21.03 12.28 41.27
CA ARG A 1075 22.46 11.92 41.27
C ARG A 1075 23.25 12.66 40.18
N SER A 1076 22.68 12.80 38.98
CA SER A 1076 23.30 13.52 37.86
C SER A 1076 23.39 15.03 38.13
N LYS A 1077 22.38 15.62 38.78
CA LYS A 1077 22.39 17.03 39.25
C LYS A 1077 23.48 17.22 40.31
N THR A 1078 23.55 16.37 41.33
CA THR A 1078 24.58 16.44 42.39
C THR A 1078 25.99 16.34 41.81
N GLN A 1079 26.24 15.42 40.86
CA GLN A 1079 27.54 15.33 40.18
C GLN A 1079 27.89 16.58 39.37
N LYS A 1080 26.91 17.20 38.70
CA LYS A 1080 27.14 18.46 37.97
C LYS A 1080 27.41 19.63 38.92
N ILE A 1081 26.70 19.71 40.04
CA ILE A 1081 26.91 20.72 41.08
C ILE A 1081 28.31 20.56 41.70
N LYS A 1082 28.74 19.32 42.01
CA LYS A 1082 30.08 19.06 42.52
C LYS A 1082 31.17 19.55 41.57
N PHE A 1083 31.07 19.23 40.28
CA PHE A 1083 32.01 19.74 39.25
C PHE A 1083 32.11 21.28 39.24
N LEU A 1084 31.00 22.00 39.48
CA LEU A 1084 31.03 23.47 39.55
C LEU A 1084 31.72 23.99 40.82
N PHE A 1085 31.56 23.32 41.96
CA PHE A 1085 32.35 23.62 43.16
C PHE A 1085 33.84 23.30 42.95
N ASP A 1086 34.16 22.16 42.33
CA ASP A 1086 35.53 21.72 42.05
C ASP A 1086 36.25 22.70 41.08
N VAL A 1087 35.53 23.34 40.15
CA VAL A 1087 36.02 24.46 39.29
C VAL A 1087 36.04 25.82 40.03
N GLY A 1088 35.50 25.91 41.25
CA GLY A 1088 35.49 27.10 42.09
C GLY A 1088 34.42 28.14 41.70
N PHE A 1089 33.20 27.70 41.41
CA PHE A 1089 32.00 28.53 41.51
C PHE A 1089 31.49 28.50 42.97
N VAL A 1090 31.30 29.66 43.58
CA VAL A 1090 30.86 29.81 44.99
C VAL A 1090 29.36 29.55 45.14
N ASP A 1091 28.92 29.07 46.31
CA ASP A 1091 27.52 28.71 46.64
C ASP A 1091 26.56 29.91 46.82
N ASN A 1092 26.68 30.91 45.95
CA ASN A 1092 25.67 31.95 45.79
C ASN A 1092 24.64 31.44 44.76
N SER A 1093 23.37 31.36 45.18
CA SER A 1093 22.35 30.60 44.45
C SER A 1093 22.20 31.01 42.97
N ASP A 1094 22.39 32.29 42.63
CA ASP A 1094 22.23 32.80 41.26
C ASP A 1094 23.46 32.55 40.38
N ASN A 1095 24.67 32.61 40.95
CA ASN A 1095 25.90 32.21 40.23
C ASN A 1095 25.85 30.74 39.82
N ILE A 1096 25.36 29.87 40.72
CA ILE A 1096 25.16 28.45 40.41
C ILE A 1096 24.00 28.23 39.42
N LYS A 1097 22.89 28.99 39.50
CA LYS A 1097 21.82 28.94 38.49
C LYS A 1097 22.34 29.30 37.09
N GLU A 1098 23.10 30.38 36.94
CA GLU A 1098 23.65 30.77 35.62
C GLU A 1098 24.72 29.78 35.13
N ALA A 1099 25.60 29.28 36.00
CA ALA A 1099 26.54 28.22 35.63
C ALA A 1099 25.81 26.94 35.19
N LEU A 1100 24.77 26.51 35.91
CA LEU A 1100 23.96 25.34 35.56
C LEU A 1100 23.23 25.49 34.22
N LYS A 1101 22.85 26.70 33.81
CA LYS A 1101 22.34 27.02 32.47
C LYS A 1101 23.45 27.01 31.41
N ALA A 1102 24.64 27.51 31.75
CA ALA A 1102 25.75 27.67 30.81
C ALA A 1102 26.34 26.32 30.36
N PHE A 1103 26.56 25.37 31.27
CA PHE A 1103 27.17 24.08 30.96
C PHE A 1103 26.18 23.00 30.47
N ARG A 1104 26.56 22.22 29.46
CA ARG A 1104 25.76 21.15 28.84
C ARG A 1104 26.44 19.79 28.97
N GLY A 1105 25.80 18.88 29.68
CA GLY A 1105 26.29 17.52 29.94
C GLY A 1105 26.10 17.11 31.40
N LYS A 1106 26.47 15.87 31.71
CA LYS A 1106 26.58 15.37 33.10
C LYS A 1106 27.90 15.79 33.73
N GLY A 1107 27.98 15.82 35.07
CA GLY A 1107 29.22 16.17 35.78
C GLY A 1107 30.45 15.35 35.34
N VAL A 1108 30.29 14.04 35.17
CA VAL A 1108 31.37 13.14 34.69
C VAL A 1108 31.83 13.49 33.26
N GLU A 1109 30.90 13.87 32.38
CA GLU A 1109 31.23 14.27 31.00
C GLU A 1109 31.92 15.65 30.95
N LEU A 1110 31.59 16.54 31.89
CA LEU A 1110 32.24 17.84 32.02
C LEU A 1110 33.65 17.69 32.60
N GLN A 1111 33.86 16.76 33.55
CA GLN A 1111 35.18 16.38 34.05
C GLN A 1111 36.05 15.82 32.93
N GLU A 1112 35.57 14.87 32.12
CA GLU A 1112 36.38 14.34 31.00
C GLU A 1112 36.84 15.44 30.01
N ARG A 1113 36.00 16.46 29.79
CA ARG A 1113 36.33 17.62 28.93
C ARG A 1113 37.27 18.62 29.61
N PHE A 1114 37.26 18.70 30.94
CA PHE A 1114 38.25 19.45 31.73
C PHE A 1114 39.62 18.75 31.66
N ASP A 1115 39.64 17.45 31.99
CA ASP A 1115 40.84 16.61 31.99
C ASP A 1115 41.52 16.59 30.61
N CYS A 1116 40.72 16.61 29.53
CA CYS A 1116 41.18 16.75 28.15
C CYS A 1116 42.03 18.01 27.92
N ILE A 1117 41.60 19.17 28.43
CA ILE A 1117 42.32 20.45 28.24
C ILE A 1117 43.57 20.49 29.13
N VAL A 1118 43.51 19.98 30.37
CA VAL A 1118 44.69 19.88 31.25
C VAL A 1118 45.74 18.95 30.63
N LYS A 1119 45.33 17.79 30.10
CA LYS A 1119 46.21 16.82 29.44
C LYS A 1119 46.91 17.38 28.19
N ALA A 1120 46.38 18.44 27.58
CA ALA A 1120 47.03 19.15 26.48
C ALA A 1120 48.21 20.07 26.91
N GLY A 1121 48.51 20.16 28.21
CA GLY A 1121 49.67 20.90 28.73
C GLY A 1121 49.33 22.27 29.35
N LEU A 1122 48.13 22.44 29.90
CA LEU A 1122 47.73 23.64 30.66
C LEU A 1122 47.54 23.29 32.13
N SER A 1123 47.78 24.26 33.02
CA SER A 1123 47.55 24.05 34.46
C SER A 1123 46.05 23.92 34.78
N PRO A 1124 45.64 23.15 35.79
CA PRO A 1124 44.26 23.12 36.26
C PRO A 1124 43.71 24.52 36.60
N GLU A 1125 44.57 25.40 37.11
CA GLU A 1125 44.28 26.79 37.48
C GLU A 1125 43.96 27.65 36.24
N ASP A 1126 44.75 27.53 35.17
CA ASP A 1126 44.49 28.16 33.87
C ASP A 1126 43.16 27.65 33.30
N VAL A 1127 42.93 26.35 33.31
CA VAL A 1127 41.72 25.74 32.74
C VAL A 1127 40.47 26.16 33.52
N CYS A 1128 40.52 26.21 34.85
CA CYS A 1128 39.46 26.80 35.69
C CYS A 1128 39.18 28.27 35.34
N THR A 1129 40.22 29.05 35.05
CA THR A 1129 40.12 30.47 34.67
C THR A 1129 39.50 30.63 33.27
N MET A 1130 39.97 29.85 32.28
CA MET A 1130 39.41 29.74 30.94
C MET A 1130 37.91 29.40 30.96
N ILE A 1131 37.51 28.46 31.82
CA ILE A 1131 36.13 28.01 31.97
C ILE A 1131 35.24 29.09 32.58
N LYS A 1132 35.74 29.89 33.53
CA LYS A 1132 35.00 31.05 34.09
C LYS A 1132 34.82 32.15 33.05
N ILE A 1133 35.82 32.40 32.20
CA ILE A 1133 35.78 33.40 31.12
C ILE A 1133 34.91 32.93 29.93
N SER A 1134 34.85 31.63 29.65
CA SER A 1134 34.11 31.07 28.51
C SER A 1134 33.60 29.65 28.78
N PRO A 1135 32.52 29.48 29.59
CA PRO A 1135 31.97 28.17 29.95
C PRO A 1135 31.49 27.33 28.73
N GLN A 1136 31.27 28.00 27.59
CA GLN A 1136 30.88 27.39 26.33
C GLN A 1136 31.95 26.43 25.75
N ILE A 1137 33.22 26.49 26.19
CA ILE A 1137 34.26 25.58 25.68
C ILE A 1137 33.95 24.12 26.04
N LEU A 1138 33.37 23.85 27.21
CA LEU A 1138 32.99 22.49 27.65
C LEU A 1138 31.65 22.01 27.05
N ASN A 1139 30.97 22.80 26.21
CA ASN A 1139 29.69 22.43 25.59
C ASN A 1139 29.85 21.60 24.29
N GLN A 1140 31.02 20.99 24.11
CA GLN A 1140 31.44 20.24 22.92
C GLN A 1140 31.83 18.81 23.32
N THR A 1141 32.01 17.90 22.35
CA THR A 1141 32.60 16.59 22.68
C THR A 1141 34.11 16.71 22.85
N LYS A 1142 34.68 15.79 23.61
CA LYS A 1142 36.13 15.66 23.83
C LYS A 1142 36.90 15.66 22.51
N ASP A 1143 36.46 14.86 21.56
CA ASP A 1143 37.10 14.66 20.25
C ASP A 1143 37.26 15.99 19.49
N ILE A 1144 36.24 16.86 19.55
CA ILE A 1144 36.25 18.20 18.92
C ILE A 1144 37.15 19.19 19.68
N ILE A 1145 37.34 18.99 20.98
CA ILE A 1145 38.29 19.79 21.78
C ILE A 1145 39.73 19.36 21.43
N GLU A 1146 40.01 18.07 21.37
CA GLU A 1146 41.30 17.50 20.96
C GLU A 1146 41.66 17.95 19.52
N GLU A 1147 40.74 17.82 18.56
CA GLU A 1147 40.88 18.26 17.16
C GLU A 1147 41.24 19.76 17.03
N LYS A 1148 40.60 20.62 17.84
CA LYS A 1148 40.85 22.07 17.80
C LYS A 1148 42.17 22.48 18.44
N ILE A 1149 42.60 21.75 19.45
CA ILE A 1149 43.89 21.94 20.11
C ILE A 1149 45.01 21.51 19.16
N ASP A 1150 44.88 20.35 18.49
CA ASP A 1150 45.80 19.93 17.42
C ASP A 1150 45.90 20.99 16.33
N PHE A 1151 44.77 21.48 15.83
CA PHE A 1151 44.75 22.53 14.82
C PHE A 1151 45.49 23.81 15.27
N LEU A 1152 45.34 24.22 16.54
CA LEU A 1152 46.03 25.41 17.06
C LEU A 1152 47.54 25.24 17.17
N VAL A 1153 47.98 24.10 17.72
CA VAL A 1153 49.38 23.89 18.10
C VAL A 1153 50.19 23.32 16.93
N ASN A 1154 49.69 22.24 16.30
CA ASN A 1154 50.43 21.49 15.30
C ASN A 1154 50.26 22.02 13.87
N GLN A 1155 49.12 22.65 13.56
CA GLN A 1155 48.81 23.14 12.20
C GLN A 1155 48.95 24.67 12.05
N LEU A 1156 48.65 25.43 13.10
CA LEU A 1156 48.84 26.90 13.12
C LEU A 1156 50.09 27.37 13.87
N GLY A 1157 50.79 26.49 14.59
CA GLY A 1157 52.05 26.80 15.27
C GLY A 1157 51.94 27.70 16.51
N TYR A 1158 50.74 27.92 17.06
CA TYR A 1158 50.55 28.74 18.27
C TYR A 1158 50.83 27.93 19.54
N PRO A 1159 51.50 28.50 20.56
CA PRO A 1159 51.71 27.80 21.83
C PRO A 1159 50.37 27.58 22.55
N ILE A 1160 50.25 26.47 23.29
CA ILE A 1160 49.02 26.08 24.00
C ILE A 1160 48.51 27.17 24.97
N SER A 1161 49.41 27.97 25.54
CA SER A 1161 49.12 29.13 26.40
C SER A 1161 48.27 30.22 25.72
N THR A 1162 48.20 30.24 24.39
CA THR A 1162 47.27 31.08 23.61
C THR A 1162 45.80 30.83 24.00
N LEU A 1163 45.46 29.61 24.44
CA LEU A 1163 44.12 29.28 24.93
C LEU A 1163 43.76 29.96 26.26
N VAL A 1164 44.75 30.31 27.08
CA VAL A 1164 44.53 31.02 28.34
C VAL A 1164 44.15 32.48 28.07
N THR A 1165 44.84 33.12 27.12
CA THR A 1165 44.55 34.51 26.72
C THR A 1165 43.35 34.62 25.78
N PHE A 1166 43.01 33.58 25.02
CA PHE A 1166 41.85 33.54 24.12
C PHE A 1166 41.06 32.21 24.24
N PRO A 1167 40.37 31.95 25.37
CA PRO A 1167 39.66 30.67 25.59
C PRO A 1167 38.53 30.44 24.57
N ARG A 1168 37.92 31.54 24.11
CA ARG A 1168 36.86 31.53 23.10
C ARG A 1168 37.29 30.92 21.77
N TYR A 1169 38.59 30.79 21.47
CA TYR A 1169 39.11 30.03 20.32
C TYR A 1169 38.37 28.69 20.14
N LEU A 1170 38.26 27.88 21.19
CA LEU A 1170 37.62 26.56 21.13
C LEU A 1170 36.14 26.62 20.72
N SER A 1171 35.47 27.76 20.91
CA SER A 1171 34.06 27.97 20.51
C SER A 1171 33.89 28.24 19.01
N HIS A 1172 34.97 28.55 18.29
CA HIS A 1172 34.94 28.76 16.84
C HIS A 1172 35.02 27.43 16.06
N LYS A 1173 34.71 27.51 14.76
CA LYS A 1173 34.80 26.44 13.77
C LYS A 1173 36.21 26.40 13.16
N ILE A 1174 36.78 25.22 12.93
CA ILE A 1174 38.10 25.07 12.33
C ILE A 1174 38.12 25.70 10.93
N GLU A 1175 37.11 25.43 10.11
CA GLU A 1175 36.99 25.99 8.75
C GLU A 1175 36.96 27.53 8.75
N ARG A 1176 36.39 28.13 9.82
CA ARG A 1176 36.35 29.59 10.01
C ARG A 1176 37.72 30.15 10.41
N VAL A 1177 38.45 29.46 11.28
CA VAL A 1177 39.79 29.88 11.72
C VAL A 1177 40.75 29.78 10.53
N GLN A 1178 40.77 28.64 9.84
CA GLN A 1178 41.61 28.35 8.68
C GLN A 1178 41.43 29.40 7.58
N LEU A 1179 40.18 29.64 7.13
CA LEU A 1179 39.87 30.63 6.09
C LEU A 1179 40.36 32.04 6.47
N ARG A 1180 40.22 32.43 7.74
CA ARG A 1180 40.59 33.78 8.21
C ARG A 1180 42.08 33.98 8.37
N ILE A 1181 42.83 32.96 8.76
CA ILE A 1181 44.29 33.02 8.85
C ILE A 1181 44.90 33.01 7.44
N LEU A 1182 44.43 32.15 6.53
CA LEU A 1182 44.88 32.15 5.14
C LEU A 1182 44.63 33.52 4.47
N MET A 1183 43.43 34.09 4.66
CA MET A 1183 43.11 35.42 4.16
C MET A 1183 43.94 36.53 4.83
N TYR A 1184 44.19 36.45 6.13
CA TYR A 1184 45.02 37.42 6.86
C TYR A 1184 46.46 37.40 6.36
N ASN A 1185 47.07 36.22 6.25
CA ASN A 1185 48.43 36.06 5.74
C ASN A 1185 48.53 36.65 4.33
N TRP A 1186 47.61 36.29 3.42
CA TRP A 1186 47.57 36.85 2.08
C TRP A 1186 47.44 38.39 2.07
N LEU A 1187 46.57 38.97 2.90
CA LEU A 1187 46.42 40.43 3.02
C LEU A 1187 47.67 41.12 3.60
N ASN A 1188 48.39 40.43 4.49
CA ASN A 1188 49.65 40.87 5.09
C ASN A 1188 50.80 40.85 4.07
N ASP A 1189 50.90 39.80 3.26
CA ASP A 1189 51.89 39.68 2.18
C ASP A 1189 51.70 40.78 1.11
N HIS A 1190 50.48 41.31 0.97
CA HIS A 1190 50.13 42.46 0.12
C HIS A 1190 50.13 43.81 0.87
N GLY A 1191 50.60 43.86 2.13
CA GLY A 1191 50.77 45.09 2.91
C GLY A 1191 49.48 45.83 3.31
N THR A 1192 48.32 45.17 3.26
CA THR A 1192 46.99 45.83 3.43
C THR A 1192 46.44 45.82 4.86
N VAL A 1193 47.13 45.13 5.78
CA VAL A 1193 46.78 44.98 7.20
C VAL A 1193 48.02 45.17 8.08
N ASP A 1194 47.84 45.50 9.37
CA ASP A 1194 48.95 45.57 10.32
C ASP A 1194 49.46 44.15 10.61
N PRO A 1195 50.76 43.84 10.41
CA PRO A 1195 51.32 42.50 10.68
C PRO A 1195 51.19 42.03 12.14
N ARG A 1196 50.89 42.95 13.08
CA ARG A 1196 50.83 42.71 14.52
C ARG A 1196 49.43 42.38 15.04
N LEU A 1197 48.45 42.10 14.16
CA LEU A 1197 47.11 41.72 14.61
C LEU A 1197 47.13 40.37 15.34
N CYS A 1198 46.63 40.36 16.57
CA CYS A 1198 46.54 39.14 17.38
C CYS A 1198 45.44 38.19 16.88
N LEU A 1199 45.65 36.88 17.06
CA LEU A 1199 44.75 35.81 16.63
C LEU A 1199 43.30 36.02 17.08
N SER A 1200 43.10 36.51 18.31
CA SER A 1200 41.77 36.79 18.86
C SER A 1200 41.01 37.86 18.09
N THR A 1201 41.69 38.89 17.56
CA THR A 1201 41.08 39.95 16.72
C THR A 1201 40.66 39.39 15.36
N ILE A 1202 41.53 38.61 14.73
CA ILE A 1202 41.29 37.98 13.42
C ILE A 1202 40.12 36.99 13.50
N VAL A 1203 40.07 36.13 14.51
CA VAL A 1203 39.08 35.05 14.64
C VAL A 1203 37.73 35.54 15.20
N SER A 1204 37.71 36.47 16.16
CA SER A 1204 36.48 36.85 16.89
C SER A 1204 35.55 37.79 16.13
N CYS A 1205 36.07 38.63 15.23
CA CYS A 1205 35.27 39.69 14.61
C CYS A 1205 34.11 39.14 13.75
N SER A 1206 33.01 39.88 13.64
CA SER A 1206 31.86 39.47 12.82
C SER A 1206 32.25 39.31 11.35
N ASP A 1207 31.49 38.55 10.55
CA ASP A 1207 31.82 38.40 9.12
C ASP A 1207 31.63 39.71 8.35
N LYS A 1208 30.64 40.54 8.73
CA LYS A 1208 30.52 41.92 8.21
C LYS A 1208 31.78 42.74 8.51
N SER A 1209 32.26 42.69 9.77
CA SER A 1209 33.46 43.41 10.21
C SER A 1209 34.72 42.92 9.49
N PHE A 1210 34.87 41.60 9.32
CA PHE A 1210 36.01 41.00 8.63
C PHE A 1210 36.05 41.42 7.15
N MET A 1211 34.89 41.43 6.48
CA MET A 1211 34.77 41.94 5.12
C MET A 1211 35.12 43.43 5.03
N THR A 1212 34.48 44.29 5.83
CA THR A 1212 34.67 45.75 5.72
C THR A 1212 36.04 46.24 6.18
N SER A 1213 36.62 45.63 7.22
CA SER A 1213 37.83 46.14 7.85
C SER A 1213 39.13 45.55 7.30
N TYR A 1214 39.06 44.42 6.59
CA TYR A 1214 40.24 43.74 6.05
C TYR A 1214 40.06 43.37 4.57
N VAL A 1215 39.13 42.48 4.24
CA VAL A 1215 39.00 41.89 2.89
C VAL A 1215 38.75 42.95 1.81
N ASN A 1216 37.84 43.89 2.06
CA ASN A 1216 37.47 44.94 1.11
C ASN A 1216 38.52 46.06 0.97
N ARG A 1217 39.65 46.02 1.71
CA ARG A 1217 40.75 46.97 1.53
C ARG A 1217 41.60 46.67 0.30
N HIS A 1218 41.61 45.42 -0.16
CA HIS A 1218 42.27 45.03 -1.40
C HIS A 1218 41.21 44.78 -2.49
N PRO A 1219 41.34 45.33 -3.72
CA PRO A 1219 40.34 45.15 -4.78
C PRO A 1219 40.00 43.69 -5.09
N SER A 1220 41.02 42.82 -5.17
CA SER A 1220 40.84 41.38 -5.41
C SER A 1220 40.42 40.57 -4.18
N GLY A 1221 40.39 41.18 -2.98
CA GLY A 1221 40.20 40.47 -1.71
C GLY A 1221 38.92 39.62 -1.63
N PRO A 1222 37.75 40.12 -2.06
CA PRO A 1222 36.51 39.33 -2.05
C PRO A 1222 36.55 38.09 -2.95
N GLN A 1223 37.29 38.14 -4.07
CA GLN A 1223 37.48 37.01 -4.97
C GLN A 1223 38.38 35.95 -4.34
N VAL A 1224 39.56 36.36 -3.83
CA VAL A 1224 40.52 35.47 -3.16
C VAL A 1224 39.89 34.78 -1.95
N LEU A 1225 39.02 35.47 -1.19
CA LEU A 1225 38.28 34.86 -0.09
C LEU A 1225 37.31 33.76 -0.57
N GLU A 1226 36.70 33.89 -1.75
CA GLU A 1226 35.82 32.86 -2.32
C GLU A 1226 36.63 31.67 -2.85
N ASP A 1227 37.77 31.92 -3.49
CA ASP A 1227 38.67 30.88 -3.97
C ASP A 1227 39.25 30.05 -2.81
N LEU A 1228 39.66 30.70 -1.70
CA LEU A 1228 40.07 30.02 -0.47
C LEU A 1228 38.93 29.20 0.17
N LYS A 1229 37.67 29.66 0.11
CA LYS A 1229 36.52 28.83 0.55
C LYS A 1229 36.40 27.59 -0.32
N ASN A 1230 36.48 27.74 -1.64
CA ASN A 1230 36.34 26.65 -2.60
C ASN A 1230 37.44 25.59 -2.39
N GLU A 1231 38.68 26.02 -2.14
CA GLU A 1231 39.79 25.12 -1.83
C GLU A 1231 39.54 24.32 -0.53
N ILE A 1232 39.15 24.99 0.57
CA ILE A 1232 38.83 24.32 1.84
C ILE A 1232 37.65 23.32 1.67
N HIS A 1233 36.63 23.65 0.87
CA HIS A 1233 35.51 22.75 0.58
C HIS A 1233 35.83 21.61 -0.40
N SER A 1234 37.03 21.60 -1.01
CA SER A 1234 37.50 20.53 -1.90
C SER A 1234 38.43 19.52 -1.24
N LYS A 1235 38.93 19.84 -0.04
CA LYS A 1235 39.85 19.01 0.75
C LYS A 1235 39.18 18.19 1.85
N ASN A 1236 37.87 18.39 2.07
CA ASN A 1236 37.02 17.73 3.08
C ASN A 1236 35.86 16.95 2.45
#